data_AF-A0A428Q6G3-F1
#
_entry.id   AF-A0A428Q6G3-F1
#
_cell.length_a   1.000
_cell.length_b   1.000
_cell.length_c   1.000
_cell.angle_alpha   90.00
_cell.angle_beta   90.00
_cell.angle_gamma   90.00
#
_symmetry.space_group_name_H-M   'P 1'
#
loop_
_entity.id
_entity.type
_entity.pdbx_description
1 polymer ?
#
loop_
_entity_poly.entity_id
_entity_poly.type
_entity_poly.pdbx_seq_one_letter_code
_entity_poly.pdbx_strand_id
1 'polypeptide(L)'
;MSSSPTSPRFAFRTSWHDQIRETGAVDRLKEGRYDQFPLQQTQTLTNNVLANGFNILGNSFFSRGATPGTLDADILLVSKLAPFKNENFALEAGVLACFHAFSHDGARGQLREAMRRCEVPGPFFLHQARAYLQLLILASGIRYDFVPDEVPVLAKALLNVVKEREPEEPFPAIIEHLHHVGKDSIDDYLPLYLVEMMLCNANYKEKLRIKLNELRTSCKWHSAYQLVAGAGQLNNVPAKALLRYALPDRSWWMPWTPNLNRIREWETRLSENDRYRLVYVLDLEGPDTRGQQRGLLRYSCCGKFSPAADSLPPKNGQYIMDSLMLVVDRAIAWGPEAIGLIVTMCIKPLRVDWQTIERIEAALELPSPDGIRALKAYSRGFEKGELSDKVQACTAVLTTITNAPRLQNLFGSPRDLAGLGCRIFMEAVEYLYKQLYERQASERFALATGGLGRALASATWLHELWDDRFVEDLKGVPSDHYISNAFHILRTGSEAEYLIHRDDLADCLCLSKPEDAAAVETTRSPRVSDGHIRAIPLDYDRGMLRDKLCREVQEGFSPDEAMACVNQSKKEHPSFVKRIRELITPENNDMLCVNMAAYLSRNHSIPNAKRPAECWRQLLMHKMRQRSPGLLERVGDALPTSKLWVDWKNYLRWLYEDRHLDPEGGLGFTPEKFNAVTVRKMGIGRSVSMSTNSTGSSGGYSYLGRDFGRD
;
A
#
# COMPACT_ATOMS: atom_id res chain seq x y z
N MET A 1 -12.26 -63.11 72.98
CA MET A 1 -11.20 -63.13 74.01
C MET A 1 -9.89 -63.06 73.26
N SER A 2 -9.29 -61.86 73.10
CA SER A 2 -8.29 -61.28 74.04
C SER A 2 -7.15 -62.27 74.30
N SER A 3 -5.87 -61.95 74.19
CA SER A 3 -5.16 -60.68 74.10
C SER A 3 -3.67 -61.01 74.05
N SER A 4 -2.90 -60.34 73.20
CA SER A 4 -1.80 -59.46 73.65
C SER A 4 -0.72 -59.29 72.58
N PRO A 5 -0.08 -58.10 72.57
CA PRO A 5 0.38 -57.46 71.35
C PRO A 5 1.90 -57.53 71.20
N THR A 6 2.36 -57.74 69.96
CA THR A 6 3.73 -57.43 69.57
C THR A 6 3.92 -55.93 69.53
N SER A 7 4.90 -55.47 70.31
CA SER A 7 5.38 -54.10 70.42
C SER A 7 5.43 -53.33 69.09
N PRO A 8 5.09 -52.03 69.07
CA PRO A 8 5.31 -51.20 67.90
C PRO A 8 6.82 -51.04 67.69
N ARG A 9 7.30 -51.51 66.54
CA ARG A 9 8.64 -51.22 66.05
C ARG A 9 8.79 -49.71 65.91
N PHE A 10 9.87 -49.19 66.47
CA PHE A 10 10.36 -47.82 66.34
C PHE A 10 10.20 -47.30 64.90
N ALA A 11 9.30 -46.34 64.69
CA ALA A 11 9.32 -45.51 63.50
C ALA A 11 10.58 -44.66 63.59
N PHE A 12 11.59 -44.98 62.76
CA PHE A 12 12.74 -44.10 62.57
C PHE A 12 12.18 -42.74 62.12
N ARG A 13 12.32 -41.71 62.98
CA ARG A 13 12.03 -40.33 62.57
C ARG A 13 12.94 -40.04 61.37
N THR A 14 12.35 -39.86 60.20
CA THR A 14 13.09 -39.43 59.01
C THR A 14 13.88 -38.18 59.35
N SER A 15 15.14 -38.14 58.95
CA SER A 15 15.99 -36.99 59.26
C SER A 15 15.43 -35.76 58.52
N TRP A 16 15.58 -34.57 59.09
CA TRP A 16 15.17 -33.32 58.42
C TRP A 16 15.77 -33.22 57.00
N HIS A 17 16.98 -33.75 56.82
CA HIS A 17 17.66 -33.80 55.53
C HIS A 17 16.90 -34.61 54.48
N ASP A 18 16.41 -35.80 54.85
CA ASP A 18 15.66 -36.65 53.95
C ASP A 18 14.29 -36.06 53.65
N GLN A 19 13.64 -35.45 54.66
CA GLN A 19 12.37 -34.74 54.48
C GLN A 19 12.50 -33.56 53.49
N ILE A 20 13.60 -32.79 53.56
CA ILE A 20 13.87 -31.70 52.60
C ILE A 20 14.03 -32.27 51.17
N ARG A 21 14.73 -33.40 51.00
CA ARG A 21 14.88 -34.05 49.69
C ARG A 21 13.52 -34.55 49.14
N GLU A 22 12.69 -35.12 50.00
CA GLU A 22 11.36 -35.66 49.65
C GLU A 22 10.34 -34.57 49.26
N THR A 23 10.54 -33.30 49.63
CA THR A 23 9.67 -32.20 49.19
C THR A 23 9.75 -31.91 47.68
N GLY A 24 10.76 -32.45 46.99
CA GLY A 24 11.05 -32.09 45.59
C GLY A 24 11.72 -30.72 45.43
N ALA A 25 12.03 -30.00 46.51
CA ALA A 25 12.72 -28.71 46.48
C ALA A 25 14.06 -28.77 45.72
N VAL A 26 14.84 -29.83 45.97
CA VAL A 26 16.13 -30.06 45.32
C VAL A 26 15.99 -30.25 43.81
N ASP A 27 14.97 -31.00 43.39
CA ASP A 27 14.73 -31.27 41.97
C ASP A 27 14.21 -30.03 41.23
N ARG A 28 13.36 -29.20 41.87
CA ARG A 28 12.93 -27.92 41.31
C ARG A 28 14.08 -26.94 41.11
N LEU A 29 15.02 -26.87 42.05
CA LEU A 29 16.23 -26.04 41.91
C LEU A 29 17.13 -26.54 40.76
N LYS A 30 17.35 -27.87 40.67
CA LYS A 30 18.07 -28.52 39.56
C LYS A 30 17.44 -28.19 38.20
N GLU A 31 16.12 -28.36 38.09
CA GLU A 31 15.34 -28.04 36.89
C GLU A 31 15.30 -26.54 36.57
N GLY A 32 15.62 -25.69 37.55
CA GLY A 32 15.57 -24.24 37.44
C GLY A 32 14.17 -23.64 37.50
N ARG A 33 13.20 -24.38 38.03
CA ARG A 33 11.81 -23.98 38.28
C ARG A 33 11.67 -23.39 39.68
N TYR A 34 12.34 -22.27 39.90
CA TYR A 34 12.38 -21.60 41.21
C TYR A 34 11.01 -21.01 41.61
N ASP A 35 10.19 -20.64 40.63
CA ASP A 35 8.79 -20.26 40.79
C ASP A 35 7.92 -21.36 41.44
N GLN A 36 8.35 -22.61 41.34
CA GLN A 36 7.66 -23.78 41.89
C GLN A 36 8.34 -24.33 43.16
N PHE A 37 9.22 -23.56 43.80
CA PHE A 37 9.88 -23.98 45.03
C PHE A 37 8.84 -24.17 46.16
N PRO A 38 8.81 -25.33 46.85
CA PRO A 38 7.78 -25.66 47.84
C PRO A 38 8.03 -24.97 49.20
N LEU A 39 8.04 -23.63 49.18
CA LEU A 39 8.49 -22.79 50.30
C LEU A 39 7.74 -23.07 51.61
N GLN A 40 6.41 -23.14 51.58
CA GLN A 40 5.63 -23.37 52.79
C GLN A 40 5.91 -24.74 53.44
N GLN A 41 6.14 -25.77 52.61
CA GLN A 41 6.44 -27.12 53.10
C GLN A 41 7.82 -27.13 53.75
N THR A 42 8.83 -26.56 53.10
CA THR A 42 10.20 -26.52 53.64
C THR A 42 10.30 -25.65 54.90
N GLN A 43 9.58 -24.53 54.97
CA GLN A 43 9.48 -23.70 56.18
C GLN A 43 8.84 -24.45 57.36
N THR A 44 7.79 -25.23 57.10
CA THR A 44 7.11 -26.04 58.13
C THR A 44 8.07 -27.09 58.71
N LEU A 45 8.83 -27.78 57.85
CA LEU A 45 9.85 -28.73 58.27
C LEU A 45 10.93 -28.06 59.15
N THR A 46 11.37 -26.85 58.79
CA THR A 46 12.35 -26.12 59.58
C THR A 46 11.79 -25.59 60.91
N ASN A 47 10.54 -25.12 60.93
CA ASN A 47 9.88 -24.72 62.18
C ASN A 47 9.78 -25.90 63.16
N ASN A 48 9.52 -27.11 62.66
CA ASN A 48 9.56 -28.32 63.47
C ASN A 48 10.96 -28.60 64.03
N VAL A 49 12.04 -28.27 63.30
CA VAL A 49 13.41 -28.39 63.83
C VAL A 49 13.68 -27.37 64.94
N LEU A 50 13.24 -26.13 64.77
CA LEU A 50 13.41 -25.06 65.76
C LEU A 50 12.63 -25.33 67.05
N ALA A 51 11.41 -25.86 66.92
CA ALA A 51 10.59 -26.27 68.06
C ALA A 51 11.20 -27.47 68.84
N ASN A 52 12.03 -28.29 68.18
CA ASN A 52 12.52 -29.56 68.71
C ASN A 52 14.04 -29.66 68.93
N GLY A 53 14.86 -28.65 68.59
CA GLY A 53 16.34 -28.74 68.66
C GLY A 53 16.98 -27.69 69.58
N PHE A 54 18.14 -27.90 70.24
CA PHE A 54 18.84 -29.11 70.72
C PHE A 54 19.84 -28.64 71.82
N ASN A 55 20.15 -29.49 72.82
CA ASN A 55 21.14 -29.24 73.89
C ASN A 55 22.55 -29.00 73.32
N ILE A 56 23.07 -27.77 73.35
CA ILE A 56 24.43 -27.44 72.88
C ILE A 56 25.48 -27.49 74.01
N LEU A 57 25.06 -27.53 75.28
CA LEU A 57 25.97 -27.50 76.43
C LEU A 57 25.55 -28.49 77.52
N GLY A 58 25.81 -29.80 77.31
CA GLY A 58 26.09 -30.79 78.38
C GLY A 58 25.20 -30.94 79.62
N ASN A 59 24.11 -30.19 79.79
CA ASN A 59 23.23 -30.23 80.94
C ASN A 59 21.79 -30.42 80.44
N SER A 60 21.38 -31.68 80.42
CA SER A 60 19.98 -32.07 80.35
C SER A 60 19.22 -31.40 81.49
N PHE A 61 18.22 -30.54 81.20
CA PHE A 61 16.95 -30.48 81.96
C PHE A 61 15.90 -29.50 81.38
N PHE A 62 16.21 -28.64 80.39
CA PHE A 62 15.18 -27.87 79.66
C PHE A 62 15.50 -27.75 78.17
N SER A 63 14.82 -28.53 77.32
CA SER A 63 14.79 -28.32 75.87
C SER A 63 13.90 -27.10 75.55
N ARG A 64 14.46 -25.89 75.62
CA ARG A 64 13.83 -24.71 75.01
C ARG A 64 14.10 -24.75 73.51
N GLY A 65 13.04 -24.72 72.70
CA GLY A 65 13.17 -24.52 71.25
C GLY A 65 13.86 -23.19 70.96
N ALA A 66 14.58 -23.13 69.83
CA ALA A 66 15.25 -21.91 69.41
C ALA A 66 14.24 -20.92 68.83
N THR A 67 14.32 -19.65 69.23
CA THR A 67 13.41 -18.60 68.72
C THR A 67 13.93 -18.09 67.37
N PRO A 68 13.11 -18.07 66.30
CA PRO A 68 13.51 -17.53 65.00
C PRO A 68 14.11 -16.11 65.11
N GLY A 69 15.14 -15.82 64.30
CA GLY A 69 15.80 -14.52 64.26
C GLY A 69 16.85 -14.27 65.34
N THR A 70 17.14 -15.26 66.18
CA THR A 70 18.17 -15.19 67.25
C THR A 70 19.45 -15.94 66.87
N LEU A 71 20.57 -15.59 67.51
CA LEU A 71 21.85 -16.27 67.32
C LEU A 71 21.79 -17.79 67.63
N ASP A 72 21.01 -18.19 68.64
CA ASP A 72 20.83 -19.60 69.00
C ASP A 72 20.12 -20.39 67.88
N ALA A 73 19.15 -19.77 67.20
CA ALA A 73 18.51 -20.35 66.03
C ALA A 73 19.49 -20.44 64.86
N ASP A 74 20.30 -19.41 64.62
CA ASP A 74 21.31 -19.43 63.56
C ASP A 74 22.32 -20.59 63.78
N ILE A 75 22.86 -20.74 65.00
CA ILE A 75 23.82 -21.81 65.33
C ILE A 75 23.18 -23.19 65.09
N LEU A 76 21.95 -23.38 65.57
CA LEU A 76 21.22 -24.64 65.38
C LEU A 76 20.98 -24.93 63.90
N LEU A 77 20.48 -23.98 63.13
CA LEU A 77 20.16 -24.15 61.70
C LEU A 77 21.44 -24.38 60.87
N VAL A 78 22.52 -23.64 61.14
CA VAL A 78 23.82 -23.86 60.48
C VAL A 78 24.37 -25.26 60.78
N SER A 79 24.25 -25.73 62.03
CA SER A 79 24.64 -27.11 62.38
C SER A 79 23.84 -28.16 61.58
N LYS A 80 22.57 -27.86 61.26
CA LYS A 80 21.72 -28.71 60.43
C LYS A 80 22.03 -28.60 58.95
N LEU A 81 22.65 -27.52 58.47
CA LEU A 81 23.08 -27.41 57.08
C LEU A 81 24.38 -28.15 56.78
N ALA A 82 25.21 -28.44 57.79
CA ALA A 82 26.52 -29.07 57.62
C ALA A 82 26.50 -30.39 56.80
N PRO A 83 25.53 -31.31 56.96
CA PRO A 83 25.45 -32.54 56.16
C PRO A 83 25.21 -32.30 54.65
N PHE A 84 24.64 -31.15 54.26
CA PHE A 84 24.44 -30.81 52.86
C PHE A 84 25.66 -30.16 52.19
N LYS A 85 26.77 -29.91 52.92
CA LYS A 85 27.87 -29.06 52.45
C LYS A 85 28.43 -29.44 51.07
N ASN A 86 28.39 -30.72 50.71
CA ASN A 86 28.90 -31.28 49.44
C ASN A 86 27.83 -31.45 48.34
N GLU A 87 26.56 -31.16 48.62
CA GLU A 87 25.44 -31.28 47.68
C GLU A 87 24.89 -29.87 47.36
N ASN A 88 25.35 -29.24 46.28
CA ASN A 88 25.06 -27.81 45.99
C ASN A 88 23.56 -27.44 46.10
N PHE A 89 22.68 -28.12 45.34
CA PHE A 89 21.24 -27.81 45.36
C PHE A 89 20.52 -28.26 46.64
N ALA A 90 21.00 -29.31 47.30
CA ALA A 90 20.41 -29.74 48.58
C ALA A 90 20.74 -28.75 49.69
N LEU A 91 21.96 -28.21 49.68
CA LEU A 91 22.34 -27.14 50.59
C LEU A 91 21.52 -25.89 50.33
N GLU A 92 21.34 -25.47 49.08
CA GLU A 92 20.53 -24.30 48.74
C GLU A 92 19.07 -24.47 49.15
N ALA A 93 18.47 -25.63 48.88
CA ALA A 93 17.14 -25.96 49.36
C ALA A 93 17.07 -25.88 50.90
N GLY A 94 18.10 -26.38 51.59
CA GLY A 94 18.22 -26.27 53.05
C GLY A 94 18.37 -24.82 53.53
N VAL A 95 19.21 -24.01 52.90
CA VAL A 95 19.41 -22.59 53.24
C VAL A 95 18.11 -21.82 53.06
N LEU A 96 17.39 -22.05 51.95
CA LEU A 96 16.07 -21.45 51.68
C LEU A 96 15.01 -21.89 52.69
N ALA A 97 15.00 -23.17 53.07
CA ALA A 97 14.13 -23.69 54.11
C ALA A 97 14.36 -23.04 55.48
N CYS A 98 15.59 -22.59 55.74
CA CYS A 98 16.00 -21.91 56.97
C CYS A 98 15.87 -20.39 56.89
N PHE A 99 15.70 -19.82 55.69
CA PHE A 99 15.88 -18.40 55.45
C PHE A 99 14.90 -17.50 56.20
N HIS A 100 13.65 -17.95 56.41
CA HIS A 100 12.64 -17.19 57.17
C HIS A 100 12.97 -17.10 58.67
N ALA A 101 13.80 -18.01 59.18
CA ALA A 101 14.09 -18.15 60.60
C ALA A 101 15.49 -17.67 61.01
N PHE A 102 16.36 -17.35 60.06
CA PHE A 102 17.66 -16.75 60.36
C PHE A 102 17.53 -15.32 60.90
N SER A 103 18.49 -14.90 61.72
CA SER A 103 18.76 -13.48 61.96
C SER A 103 19.31 -12.82 60.70
N HIS A 104 19.35 -11.47 60.67
CA HIS A 104 19.91 -10.72 59.54
C HIS A 104 21.38 -11.12 59.26
N ASP A 105 22.20 -11.24 60.31
CA ASP A 105 23.61 -11.63 60.18
C ASP A 105 23.77 -13.10 59.81
N GLY A 106 22.90 -13.98 60.34
CA GLY A 106 22.86 -15.40 59.98
C GLY A 106 22.54 -15.61 58.50
N ALA A 107 21.50 -14.93 58.00
CA ALA A 107 21.10 -14.98 56.59
C ALA A 107 22.19 -14.44 55.67
N ARG A 108 22.76 -13.27 55.98
CA ARG A 108 23.88 -12.67 55.22
C ARG A 108 25.11 -13.58 55.23
N GLY A 109 25.40 -14.24 56.36
CA GLY A 109 26.48 -15.22 56.48
C GLY A 109 26.30 -16.42 55.55
N GLN A 110 25.10 -16.98 55.46
CA GLN A 110 24.81 -18.10 54.56
C GLN A 110 24.89 -17.69 53.09
N LEU A 111 24.39 -16.51 52.73
CA LEU A 111 24.50 -15.99 51.36
C LEU A 111 25.96 -15.77 50.95
N ARG A 112 26.80 -15.23 51.85
CA ARG A 112 28.25 -15.08 51.60
C ARG A 112 28.96 -16.43 51.47
N GLU A 113 28.60 -17.42 52.27
CA GLU A 113 29.18 -18.75 52.16
C GLU A 113 28.78 -19.44 50.85
N ALA A 114 27.56 -19.22 50.37
CA ALA A 114 27.15 -19.67 49.04
C ALA A 114 27.92 -18.92 47.93
N MET A 115 28.13 -17.61 48.07
CA MET A 115 28.92 -16.79 47.15
C MET A 115 30.36 -17.29 47.02
N ARG A 116 31.01 -17.64 48.14
CA ARG A 116 32.40 -18.15 48.17
C ARG A 116 32.63 -19.37 47.28
N ARG A 117 31.61 -20.19 47.09
CA ARG A 117 31.68 -21.36 46.19
C ARG A 117 31.84 -20.96 44.73
N CYS A 118 31.48 -19.72 44.40
CA CYS A 118 31.64 -19.13 43.08
C CYS A 118 32.91 -18.26 42.96
N GLU A 119 33.80 -18.23 43.97
CA GLU A 119 35.04 -17.43 43.90
C GLU A 119 36.14 -18.09 43.05
N VAL A 120 36.12 -19.42 42.90
CA VAL A 120 37.13 -20.17 42.15
C VAL A 120 36.52 -20.70 40.84
N PRO A 121 36.97 -20.22 39.66
CA PRO A 121 36.48 -20.72 38.39
C PRO A 121 36.95 -22.17 38.15
N GLY A 122 36.00 -23.03 37.79
CA GLY A 122 36.22 -24.44 37.48
C GLY A 122 35.18 -24.96 36.48
N PRO A 123 35.24 -26.25 36.08
CA PRO A 123 34.35 -26.81 35.05
C PRO A 123 32.86 -26.72 35.41
N PHE A 124 32.52 -26.59 36.69
CA PHE A 124 31.14 -26.47 37.18
C PHE A 124 30.76 -25.05 37.62
N PHE A 125 31.59 -24.04 37.31
CA PHE A 125 31.40 -22.67 37.79
C PHE A 125 30.02 -22.10 37.39
N LEU A 126 29.59 -22.24 36.13
CA LEU A 126 28.30 -21.70 35.68
C LEU A 126 27.12 -22.38 36.39
N HIS A 127 27.27 -23.65 36.76
CA HIS A 127 26.28 -24.38 37.50
C HIS A 127 26.16 -23.85 38.94
N GLN A 128 27.29 -23.61 39.61
CA GLN A 128 27.33 -22.99 40.94
C GLN A 128 26.82 -21.55 40.92
N ALA A 129 27.20 -20.76 39.91
CA ALA A 129 26.74 -19.39 39.71
C ALA A 129 25.22 -19.35 39.51
N ARG A 130 24.66 -20.25 38.69
CA ARG A 130 23.20 -20.39 38.50
C ARG A 130 22.49 -20.64 39.82
N ALA A 131 23.02 -21.59 40.59
CA ALA A 131 22.44 -22.05 41.84
C ALA A 131 22.48 -20.94 42.92
N TYR A 132 23.60 -20.21 43.01
CA TYR A 132 23.74 -19.01 43.84
C TYR A 132 22.78 -17.86 43.43
N LEU A 133 22.64 -17.56 42.14
CA LEU A 133 21.73 -16.52 41.66
C LEU A 133 20.26 -16.86 41.95
N GLN A 134 19.89 -18.13 41.85
CA GLN A 134 18.56 -18.61 42.23
C GLN A 134 18.31 -18.45 43.74
N LEU A 135 19.31 -18.79 44.56
CA LEU A 135 19.27 -18.59 46.01
C LEU A 135 19.03 -17.10 46.35
N LEU A 136 19.72 -16.16 45.71
CA LEU A 136 19.52 -14.72 45.93
C LEU A 136 18.10 -14.25 45.56
N ILE A 137 17.58 -14.70 44.41
CA ILE A 137 16.24 -14.33 43.96
C ILE A 137 15.19 -14.84 44.94
N LEU A 138 15.28 -16.12 45.33
CA LEU A 138 14.32 -16.73 46.25
C LEU A 138 14.44 -16.15 47.67
N ALA A 139 15.66 -15.87 48.14
CA ALA A 139 15.90 -15.21 49.43
C ALA A 139 15.16 -13.87 49.53
N SER A 140 15.24 -13.03 48.49
CA SER A 140 14.53 -11.75 48.44
C SER A 140 13.01 -11.90 48.53
N GLY A 141 12.46 -12.97 47.95
CA GLY A 141 11.02 -13.28 48.00
C GLY A 141 10.53 -13.80 49.36
N ILE A 142 11.44 -14.33 50.19
CA ILE A 142 11.13 -14.83 51.53
C ILE A 142 11.22 -13.70 52.57
N ARG A 143 12.27 -12.88 52.50
CA ARG A 143 12.56 -11.78 53.42
C ARG A 143 13.19 -10.61 52.65
N TYR A 144 12.36 -9.66 52.24
CA TYR A 144 12.78 -8.48 51.47
C TYR A 144 13.69 -7.53 52.27
N ASP A 145 13.68 -7.61 53.59
CA ASP A 145 14.52 -6.79 54.48
C ASP A 145 15.99 -7.24 54.51
N PHE A 146 16.29 -8.46 54.07
CA PHE A 146 17.66 -9.01 54.10
C PHE A 146 18.44 -8.78 52.80
N VAL A 147 17.74 -8.59 51.68
CA VAL A 147 18.35 -8.46 50.36
C VAL A 147 17.83 -7.18 49.69
N PRO A 148 18.67 -6.19 49.35
CA PRO A 148 18.24 -4.97 48.69
C PRO A 148 17.51 -5.22 47.37
N ASP A 149 16.53 -4.39 47.04
CA ASP A 149 15.64 -4.56 45.88
C ASP A 149 16.38 -4.67 44.53
N GLU A 150 17.56 -4.06 44.40
CA GLU A 150 18.33 -4.12 43.15
C GLU A 150 19.11 -5.44 42.97
N VAL A 151 19.39 -6.17 44.05
CA VAL A 151 20.08 -7.48 43.99
C VAL A 151 19.27 -8.52 43.20
N PRO A 152 17.99 -8.79 43.48
CA PRO A 152 17.23 -9.78 42.72
C PRO A 152 17.01 -9.39 41.27
N VAL A 153 16.94 -8.08 40.95
CA VAL A 153 16.85 -7.58 39.57
C VAL A 153 18.12 -7.94 38.79
N LEU A 154 19.28 -7.59 39.33
CA LEU A 154 20.57 -7.94 38.72
C LEU A 154 20.78 -9.47 38.68
N ALA A 155 20.43 -10.18 39.76
CA ALA A 155 20.56 -11.62 39.85
C ALA A 155 19.72 -12.33 38.78
N LYS A 156 18.48 -11.87 38.54
CA LYS A 156 17.61 -12.41 37.48
C LYS A 156 18.19 -12.19 36.09
N ALA A 157 18.76 -11.01 35.84
CA ALA A 157 19.40 -10.72 34.57
C ALA A 157 20.65 -11.59 34.34
N LEU A 158 21.51 -11.75 35.37
CA LEU A 158 22.68 -12.64 35.32
C LEU A 158 22.28 -14.11 35.19
N LEU A 159 21.19 -14.52 35.84
CA LEU A 159 20.67 -15.87 35.75
C LEU A 159 20.34 -16.23 34.29
N ASN A 160 19.72 -15.30 33.55
CA ASN A 160 19.41 -15.48 32.13
C ASN A 160 20.66 -15.51 31.22
N VAL A 161 21.81 -15.04 31.71
CA VAL A 161 23.10 -15.13 31.02
C VAL A 161 23.76 -16.50 31.25
N VAL A 162 23.73 -17.01 32.49
CA VAL A 162 24.41 -18.27 32.86
C VAL A 162 23.58 -19.53 32.56
N LYS A 163 22.27 -19.39 32.33
CA LYS A 163 21.41 -20.51 31.95
C LYS A 163 21.70 -21.02 30.53
N GLU A 164 21.68 -22.35 30.37
CA GLU A 164 21.53 -22.97 29.05
C GLU A 164 20.14 -22.60 28.50
N ARG A 165 20.11 -22.02 27.31
CA ARG A 165 18.91 -21.41 26.73
C ARG A 165 18.14 -22.38 25.85
N GLU A 166 16.83 -22.30 25.95
CA GLU A 166 15.94 -22.80 24.90
C GLU A 166 15.98 -21.86 23.68
N PRO A 167 15.76 -22.36 22.46
CA PRO A 167 15.84 -21.56 21.23
C PRO A 167 14.87 -20.37 21.18
N GLU A 168 13.76 -20.43 21.92
CA GLU A 168 12.66 -19.46 21.85
C GLU A 168 12.81 -18.27 22.82
N GLU A 169 13.73 -18.32 23.79
CA GLU A 169 13.87 -17.26 24.79
C GLU A 169 14.60 -16.01 24.23
N PRO A 170 14.12 -14.78 24.52
CA PRO A 170 14.74 -13.53 24.04
C PRO A 170 16.15 -13.36 24.62
N PHE A 171 17.13 -12.85 23.86
CA PHE A 171 18.53 -12.69 24.30
C PHE A 171 18.64 -11.85 25.60
N PRO A 172 19.54 -12.16 26.56
CA PRO A 172 19.50 -11.53 27.87
C PRO A 172 20.05 -10.10 27.78
N ALA A 173 19.28 -9.10 28.21
CA ALA A 173 19.69 -7.70 28.24
C ALA A 173 20.34 -7.34 29.58
N ILE A 174 21.58 -7.77 29.82
CA ILE A 174 22.25 -7.51 31.12
C ILE A 174 22.78 -6.08 31.28
N ILE A 175 23.07 -5.40 30.16
CA ILE A 175 23.81 -4.11 30.16
C ILE A 175 23.09 -3.05 30.98
N GLU A 176 21.77 -2.95 30.84
CA GLU A 176 20.97 -1.96 31.57
C GLU A 176 20.98 -2.19 33.08
N HIS A 177 21.29 -3.39 33.57
CA HIS A 177 21.30 -3.71 35.00
C HIS A 177 22.69 -3.57 35.64
N LEU A 178 23.76 -3.44 34.85
CA LEU A 178 25.13 -3.36 35.38
C LEU A 178 25.39 -2.10 36.21
N HIS A 179 24.54 -1.08 36.10
CA HIS A 179 24.69 0.18 36.86
C HIS A 179 24.42 0.00 38.37
N HIS A 180 23.81 -1.12 38.77
CA HIS A 180 23.66 -1.50 40.17
C HIS A 180 24.98 -2.01 40.78
N VAL A 181 25.92 -2.50 39.97
CA VAL A 181 27.18 -3.08 40.44
C VAL A 181 28.14 -1.99 40.94
N GLY A 182 28.81 -2.26 42.05
CA GLY A 182 29.74 -1.32 42.69
C GLY A 182 29.06 -0.30 43.60
N LYS A 183 27.76 -0.45 43.87
CA LYS A 183 27.09 0.17 45.03
C LYS A 183 27.38 -0.67 46.27
N ASP A 184 27.66 -0.02 47.40
CA ASP A 184 27.99 -0.72 48.67
C ASP A 184 26.91 -1.73 49.09
N SER A 185 25.63 -1.43 48.85
CA SER A 185 24.52 -2.34 49.16
C SER A 185 24.50 -3.62 48.32
N ILE A 186 25.11 -3.60 47.13
CA ILE A 186 25.10 -4.72 46.18
C ILE A 186 26.39 -5.52 46.25
N ASP A 187 27.52 -4.88 46.55
CA ASP A 187 28.85 -5.50 46.53
C ASP A 187 28.98 -6.68 47.51
N ASP A 188 28.20 -6.67 48.59
CA ASP A 188 28.09 -7.78 49.54
C ASP A 188 27.49 -9.08 48.97
N TYR A 189 26.74 -8.99 47.88
CA TYR A 189 25.97 -10.09 47.28
C TYR A 189 26.45 -10.40 45.86
N LEU A 190 26.69 -9.37 45.05
CA LEU A 190 27.12 -9.49 43.65
C LEU A 190 28.31 -8.56 43.41
N PRO A 191 29.49 -8.89 43.97
CA PRO A 191 30.67 -8.05 43.81
C PRO A 191 31.13 -8.02 42.36
N LEU A 192 31.82 -6.93 42.01
CA LEU A 192 32.29 -6.66 40.64
C LEU A 192 33.01 -7.86 40.01
N TYR A 193 33.94 -8.49 40.75
CA TYR A 193 34.75 -9.60 40.25
C TYR A 193 33.91 -10.85 39.94
N LEU A 194 32.85 -11.12 40.72
CA LEU A 194 31.99 -12.28 40.52
C LEU A 194 31.13 -12.09 39.28
N VAL A 195 30.58 -10.90 39.10
CA VAL A 195 29.81 -10.54 37.89
C VAL A 195 30.70 -10.65 36.65
N GLU A 196 31.94 -10.17 36.72
CA GLU A 196 32.94 -10.33 35.65
C GLU A 196 33.17 -11.81 35.30
N MET A 197 33.43 -12.67 36.30
CA MET A 197 33.63 -14.11 36.07
C MET A 197 32.40 -14.78 35.44
N MET A 198 31.19 -14.42 35.87
CA MET A 198 29.94 -14.92 35.30
C MET A 198 29.83 -14.59 33.81
N LEU A 199 30.07 -13.32 33.43
CA LEU A 199 30.00 -12.87 32.04
C LEU A 199 31.08 -13.52 31.17
N CYS A 200 32.30 -13.66 31.70
CA CYS A 200 33.43 -14.29 31.01
C CYS A 200 33.19 -15.79 30.75
N ASN A 201 32.85 -16.56 31.79
CA ASN A 201 32.65 -18.01 31.66
C ASN A 201 31.39 -18.33 30.83
N ALA A 202 30.36 -17.48 30.84
CA ALA A 202 29.19 -17.64 29.99
C ALA A 202 29.45 -17.30 28.51
N ASN A 203 30.65 -16.79 28.18
CA ASN A 203 31.02 -16.24 26.88
C ASN A 203 30.01 -15.19 26.37
N TYR A 204 29.51 -14.34 27.29
CA TYR A 204 28.39 -13.44 27.00
C TYR A 204 28.73 -12.43 25.91
N LYS A 205 29.93 -11.81 25.96
CA LYS A 205 30.39 -10.83 24.96
C LYS A 205 30.30 -11.36 23.53
N GLU A 206 30.75 -12.59 23.31
CA GLU A 206 30.80 -13.19 21.99
C GLU A 206 29.41 -13.58 21.50
N LYS A 207 28.59 -14.16 22.39
CA LYS A 207 27.18 -14.43 22.10
C LYS A 207 26.42 -13.13 21.76
N LEU A 208 26.66 -12.06 22.50
CA LEU A 208 26.07 -10.74 22.23
C LEU A 208 26.58 -10.17 20.90
N ARG A 209 27.87 -10.35 20.57
CA ARG A 209 28.43 -9.94 19.26
C ARG A 209 27.72 -10.62 18.10
N ILE A 210 27.51 -11.94 18.19
CA ILE A 210 26.79 -12.72 17.20
C ILE A 210 25.34 -12.20 17.08
N LYS A 211 24.65 -12.03 18.22
CA LYS A 211 23.25 -11.58 18.21
C LYS A 211 23.08 -10.16 17.69
N LEU A 212 23.93 -9.22 18.10
CA LEU A 212 23.92 -7.85 17.59
C LEU A 212 24.22 -7.80 16.09
N ASN A 213 25.13 -8.65 15.59
CA ASN A 213 25.38 -8.73 14.16
C ASN A 213 24.18 -9.28 13.38
N GLU A 214 23.48 -10.31 13.90
CA GLU A 214 22.23 -10.84 13.33
C GLU A 214 21.12 -9.76 13.28
N LEU A 215 20.95 -9.02 14.38
CA LEU A 215 19.97 -7.94 14.45
C LEU A 215 20.33 -6.79 13.52
N ARG A 216 21.63 -6.47 13.40
CA ARG A 216 22.13 -5.46 12.44
C ARG A 216 21.88 -5.87 11.00
N THR A 217 22.25 -7.08 10.59
CA THR A 217 22.06 -7.54 9.20
C THR A 217 20.59 -7.64 8.82
N SER A 218 19.72 -7.84 9.80
CA SER A 218 18.27 -7.82 9.65
C SER A 218 17.62 -6.47 9.93
N CYS A 219 18.40 -5.39 10.12
CA CYS A 219 17.97 -4.03 10.48
C CYS A 219 16.92 -3.96 11.61
N LYS A 220 16.98 -4.88 12.59
CA LYS A 220 16.15 -4.92 13.79
C LYS A 220 16.76 -4.02 14.87
N TRP A 221 16.79 -2.72 14.59
CA TRP A 221 17.47 -1.74 15.42
C TRP A 221 16.83 -1.56 16.79
N HIS A 222 15.51 -1.70 16.93
CA HIS A 222 14.86 -1.61 18.23
C HIS A 222 15.28 -2.77 19.13
N SER A 223 15.22 -4.00 18.61
CA SER A 223 15.72 -5.18 19.32
C SER A 223 17.20 -5.06 19.68
N ALA A 224 18.04 -4.50 18.78
CA ALA A 224 19.46 -4.27 19.08
C ALA A 224 19.66 -3.25 20.19
N TYR A 225 18.89 -2.15 20.18
CA TYR A 225 18.94 -1.11 21.20
C TYR A 225 18.61 -1.66 22.58
N GLN A 226 17.58 -2.51 22.70
CA GLN A 226 17.22 -3.14 23.98
C GLN A 226 18.37 -3.93 24.62
N LEU A 227 19.24 -4.55 23.83
CA LEU A 227 20.36 -5.34 24.35
C LEU A 227 21.54 -4.48 24.85
N VAL A 228 21.66 -3.25 24.35
CA VAL A 228 22.75 -2.32 24.68
C VAL A 228 22.26 -1.10 25.47
N ALA A 229 20.97 -1.05 25.81
CA ALA A 229 20.36 0.01 26.58
C ALA A 229 21.10 0.20 27.92
N GLY A 230 21.21 1.45 28.36
CA GLY A 230 21.94 1.79 29.59
C GLY A 230 23.47 1.80 29.48
N ALA A 231 24.06 1.37 28.35
CA ALA A 231 25.52 1.36 28.18
C ALA A 231 26.16 2.73 28.46
N GLY A 232 25.57 3.81 27.93
CA GLY A 232 26.04 5.19 28.15
C GLY A 232 26.06 5.63 29.61
N GLN A 233 25.15 5.12 30.45
CA GLN A 233 25.04 5.48 31.86
C GLN A 233 26.17 4.87 32.72
N LEU A 234 26.80 3.80 32.25
CA LEU A 234 27.89 3.10 32.95
C LEU A 234 29.23 3.84 32.90
N ASN A 235 29.34 4.94 32.16
CA ASN A 235 30.61 5.69 32.03
C ASN A 235 31.09 6.34 33.33
N ASN A 236 30.19 6.55 34.31
CA ASN A 236 30.45 7.30 35.54
C ASN A 236 30.34 6.45 36.82
N VAL A 237 30.35 5.12 36.68
CA VAL A 237 30.10 4.18 37.79
C VAL A 237 31.27 3.18 37.87
N PRO A 238 31.63 2.64 39.06
CA PRO A 238 32.68 1.62 39.20
C PRO A 238 32.53 0.42 38.23
N ALA A 239 31.29 0.09 37.85
CA ALA A 239 30.95 -0.94 36.88
C ALA A 239 31.43 -0.69 35.43
N LYS A 240 32.03 0.45 35.09
CA LYS A 240 32.58 0.74 33.75
C LYS A 240 33.50 -0.36 33.22
N ALA A 241 34.26 -1.01 34.13
CA ALA A 241 35.13 -2.12 33.80
C ALA A 241 34.37 -3.33 33.21
N LEU A 242 33.14 -3.59 33.67
CA LEU A 242 32.32 -4.73 33.22
C LEU A 242 31.93 -4.66 31.76
N LEU A 243 31.81 -3.45 31.20
CA LEU A 243 31.64 -3.31 29.76
C LEU A 243 32.77 -4.04 28.98
N ARG A 244 33.96 -4.23 29.59
CA ARG A 244 35.13 -5.08 29.20
C ARG A 244 34.67 -6.38 28.54
N TYR A 245 33.78 -6.99 29.31
CA TYR A 245 33.38 -8.38 29.27
C TYR A 245 31.93 -8.54 28.84
N ALA A 246 31.16 -7.45 28.86
CA ALA A 246 29.76 -7.48 28.49
C ALA A 246 29.51 -7.00 27.04
N LEU A 247 30.12 -5.88 26.64
CA LEU A 247 29.74 -5.17 25.41
C LEU A 247 30.84 -5.28 24.33
N PRO A 248 30.59 -5.91 23.18
CA PRO A 248 31.47 -5.82 22.00
C PRO A 248 31.39 -4.44 21.34
N ASP A 249 32.40 -4.08 20.54
CA ASP A 249 32.42 -2.86 19.70
C ASP A 249 31.90 -1.59 20.40
N ARG A 250 32.34 -1.37 21.64
CA ARG A 250 31.77 -0.35 22.54
C ARG A 250 31.76 1.06 21.96
N SER A 251 32.72 1.38 21.09
CA SER A 251 32.79 2.68 20.40
C SER A 251 31.60 2.96 19.49
N TRP A 252 30.87 1.93 19.05
CA TRP A 252 29.68 2.05 18.20
C TRP A 252 28.43 2.24 19.06
N TRP A 253 28.24 1.35 20.04
CA TRP A 253 26.98 1.24 20.78
C TRP A 253 26.84 2.26 21.91
N MET A 254 27.95 2.68 22.53
CA MET A 254 27.93 3.65 23.65
C MET A 254 27.39 5.04 23.26
N PRO A 255 27.83 5.68 22.15
CA PRO A 255 27.31 6.99 21.76
C PRO A 255 25.94 6.91 21.08
N TRP A 256 25.49 5.71 20.70
CA TRP A 256 24.31 5.52 19.87
C TRP A 256 23.03 6.03 20.56
N THR A 257 22.36 6.98 19.90
CA THR A 257 21.18 7.69 20.42
C THR A 257 20.08 7.76 19.36
N PRO A 258 19.47 6.61 19.00
CA PRO A 258 18.44 6.56 17.96
C PRO A 258 17.12 7.15 18.44
N ASN A 259 16.28 7.53 17.48
CA ASN A 259 14.87 7.79 17.76
C ASN A 259 14.14 6.46 18.03
N LEU A 260 13.83 6.20 19.30
CA LEU A 260 13.21 4.93 19.75
C LEU A 260 11.85 4.66 19.12
N ASN A 261 11.03 5.70 18.93
CA ASN A 261 9.71 5.54 18.30
C ASN A 261 9.86 5.12 16.85
N ARG A 262 10.77 5.75 16.11
CA ARG A 262 11.08 5.42 14.71
C ARG A 262 11.54 3.97 14.55
N ILE A 263 12.59 3.56 15.27
CA ILE A 263 13.13 2.20 15.11
C ILE A 263 12.12 1.12 15.52
N ARG A 264 11.25 1.41 16.51
CA ARG A 264 10.16 0.53 16.91
C ARG A 264 9.09 0.43 15.82
N GLU A 265 8.67 1.55 15.25
CA GLU A 265 7.70 1.57 14.15
C GLU A 265 8.22 0.83 12.92
N TRP A 266 9.49 1.05 12.57
CA TRP A 266 10.12 0.36 11.43
C TRP A 266 10.18 -1.16 11.65
N GLU A 267 10.59 -1.62 12.84
CA GLU A 267 10.69 -3.04 13.13
C GLU A 267 9.31 -3.74 13.14
N THR A 268 8.26 -3.02 13.57
CA THR A 268 6.88 -3.56 13.66
C THR A 268 6.07 -3.46 12.37
N ARG A 269 6.26 -2.41 11.56
CA ARG A 269 5.46 -2.17 10.35
C ARG A 269 6.08 -2.72 9.06
N LEU A 270 7.40 -2.84 9.00
CA LEU A 270 8.07 -3.30 7.78
C LEU A 270 8.04 -4.83 7.68
N SER A 271 7.61 -5.32 6.51
CA SER A 271 7.85 -6.70 6.10
C SER A 271 9.36 -6.97 5.97
N GLU A 272 9.77 -8.24 6.04
CA GLU A 272 11.18 -8.61 5.85
C GLU A 272 11.73 -8.16 4.48
N ASN A 273 10.90 -8.27 3.43
CA ASN A 273 11.25 -7.85 2.09
C ASN A 273 11.43 -6.32 1.99
N ASP A 274 10.55 -5.53 2.58
CA ASP A 274 10.70 -4.07 2.56
C ASP A 274 11.89 -3.62 3.39
N ARG A 275 12.15 -4.30 4.51
CA ARG A 275 13.34 -4.04 5.33
C ARG A 275 14.63 -4.30 4.56
N TYR A 276 14.70 -5.42 3.83
CA TYR A 276 15.82 -5.71 2.93
C TYR A 276 15.99 -4.63 1.87
N ARG A 277 14.90 -4.17 1.26
CA ARG A 277 14.92 -3.12 0.23
C ARG A 277 15.30 -1.75 0.78
N LEU A 278 15.05 -1.49 2.06
CA LEU A 278 15.34 -0.23 2.74
C LEU A 278 16.66 -0.24 3.53
N VAL A 279 17.41 -1.35 3.55
CA VAL A 279 18.60 -1.58 4.39
C VAL A 279 19.53 -0.36 4.50
N TYR A 280 19.90 0.26 3.37
CA TYR A 280 20.84 1.40 3.34
C TYR A 280 20.31 2.66 4.01
N VAL A 281 19.00 2.85 4.02
CA VAL A 281 18.33 3.95 4.72
C VAL A 281 18.19 3.61 6.19
N LEU A 282 17.77 2.38 6.52
CA LEU A 282 17.57 1.97 7.91
C LEU A 282 18.89 2.00 8.70
N ASP A 283 20.01 1.65 8.05
CA ASP A 283 21.36 1.72 8.63
C ASP A 283 21.76 3.13 9.08
N LEU A 284 21.16 4.18 8.50
CA LEU A 284 21.45 5.57 8.87
C LEU A 284 20.96 5.94 10.28
N GLU A 285 20.00 5.19 10.82
CA GLU A 285 19.54 5.27 12.22
C GLU A 285 20.34 4.33 13.15
N GLY A 286 21.18 3.48 12.59
CA GLY A 286 22.09 2.60 13.33
C GLY A 286 23.24 3.36 14.01
N PRO A 287 24.05 2.64 14.83
CA PRO A 287 25.21 3.20 15.51
C PRO A 287 26.28 3.63 14.52
N ASP A 288 27.13 4.58 14.92
CA ASP A 288 28.28 5.01 14.12
C ASP A 288 29.36 3.93 14.05
N THR A 289 29.31 3.12 12.98
CA THR A 289 30.29 2.07 12.73
C THR A 289 31.63 2.59 12.21
N ARG A 290 31.75 3.89 11.88
CA ARG A 290 33.02 4.50 11.43
C ARG A 290 33.92 4.92 12.59
N GLY A 291 33.43 4.82 13.83
CA GLY A 291 34.23 5.10 15.01
C GLY A 291 34.48 6.59 15.27
N GLN A 292 33.73 7.49 14.63
CA GLN A 292 33.78 8.93 14.94
C GLN A 292 33.00 9.28 16.21
N GLN A 293 32.36 8.28 16.83
CA GLN A 293 31.59 8.37 18.07
C GLN A 293 30.42 9.36 17.97
N ARG A 294 29.84 9.51 16.76
CA ARG A 294 28.59 10.25 16.61
C ARG A 294 27.41 9.42 17.09
N GLY A 295 26.33 10.10 17.44
CA GLY A 295 25.13 9.46 17.95
C GLY A 295 24.43 8.54 16.95
N LEU A 296 24.58 8.79 15.65
CA LEU A 296 23.95 8.02 14.57
C LEU A 296 24.86 7.99 13.35
N LEU A 297 24.77 6.94 12.54
CA LEU A 297 25.60 6.79 11.34
C LEU A 297 25.43 7.98 10.38
N ARG A 298 24.21 8.51 10.22
CA ARG A 298 23.94 9.66 9.33
C ARG A 298 24.69 10.94 9.68
N TYR A 299 25.17 11.09 10.92
CA TYR A 299 25.97 12.24 11.33
C TYR A 299 27.47 12.05 11.10
N SER A 300 27.89 10.83 10.77
CA SER A 300 29.27 10.48 10.41
C SER A 300 29.45 10.33 8.89
N CYS A 301 28.44 9.82 8.18
CA CYS A 301 28.40 9.75 6.72
C CYS A 301 27.01 9.44 6.17
N CYS A 302 26.82 9.64 4.87
CA CYS A 302 25.66 9.19 4.09
C CYS A 302 25.57 7.66 3.85
N GLY A 303 26.27 6.83 4.65
CA GLY A 303 26.22 5.36 4.51
C GLY A 303 26.69 4.85 3.15
N LYS A 304 25.76 4.31 2.35
CA LYS A 304 25.98 3.80 0.98
C LYS A 304 25.58 4.78 -0.12
N PHE A 305 24.96 5.90 0.24
CA PHE A 305 24.61 6.94 -0.73
C PHE A 305 25.87 7.67 -1.22
N SER A 306 25.74 8.37 -2.35
CA SER A 306 26.82 9.19 -2.88
C SER A 306 27.32 10.22 -1.85
N PRO A 307 28.66 10.37 -1.64
CA PRO A 307 29.24 11.38 -0.76
C PRO A 307 28.80 12.82 -1.09
N ALA A 308 28.38 13.07 -2.34
CA ALA A 308 27.85 14.36 -2.76
C ALA A 308 26.59 14.78 -1.97
N ALA A 309 25.84 13.83 -1.41
CA ALA A 309 24.68 14.13 -0.58
C ALA A 309 25.07 14.84 0.73
N ASP A 310 26.20 14.48 1.34
CA ASP A 310 26.69 15.12 2.58
C ASP A 310 27.22 16.54 2.34
N SER A 311 27.59 16.87 1.10
CA SER A 311 28.07 18.21 0.73
C SER A 311 26.94 19.18 0.37
N LEU A 312 25.69 18.74 0.34
CA LEU A 312 24.56 19.61 0.00
C LEU A 312 24.29 20.58 1.15
N PRO A 313 24.07 21.88 0.86
CA PRO A 313 23.74 22.83 1.91
C PRO A 313 22.38 22.48 2.55
N PRO A 314 22.22 22.73 3.86
CA PRO A 314 20.96 22.51 4.54
C PRO A 314 19.88 23.43 3.96
N LYS A 315 18.66 22.91 3.81
CA LYS A 315 17.49 23.66 3.37
C LYS A 315 16.57 23.88 4.56
N ASN A 316 16.19 25.13 4.83
CA ASN A 316 15.38 25.50 6.00
C ASN A 316 15.97 24.99 7.34
N GLY A 317 17.30 24.96 7.47
CA GLY A 317 17.99 24.48 8.66
C GLY A 317 18.05 22.95 8.81
N GLN A 318 17.52 22.18 7.84
CA GLN A 318 17.50 20.73 7.88
C GLN A 318 18.51 20.13 6.90
N TYR A 319 19.24 19.10 7.35
CA TYR A 319 20.14 18.32 6.49
C TYR A 319 19.35 17.33 5.64
N ILE A 320 19.88 16.99 4.47
CA ILE A 320 19.17 16.14 3.52
C ILE A 320 18.93 14.72 4.05
N MET A 321 19.86 14.16 4.83
CA MET A 321 19.70 12.83 5.42
C MET A 321 18.58 12.81 6.47
N ASP A 322 18.43 13.87 7.27
CA ASP A 322 17.31 13.98 8.21
C ASP A 322 15.98 14.09 7.45
N SER A 323 15.95 14.81 6.32
CA SER A 323 14.76 14.92 5.46
C SER A 323 14.42 13.58 4.81
N LEU A 324 15.42 12.81 4.36
CA LEU A 324 15.24 11.44 3.88
C LEU A 324 14.60 10.56 4.96
N MET A 325 15.05 10.65 6.22
CA MET A 325 14.44 9.88 7.30
C MET A 325 12.96 10.21 7.50
N LEU A 326 12.59 11.50 7.47
CA LEU A 326 11.19 11.92 7.60
C LEU A 326 10.31 11.42 6.46
N VAL A 327 10.83 11.46 5.23
CA VAL A 327 10.12 10.95 4.06
C VAL A 327 9.94 9.43 4.14
N VAL A 328 10.93 8.72 4.65
CA VAL A 328 10.85 7.27 4.89
C VAL A 328 9.80 6.94 5.95
N ASP A 329 9.79 7.67 7.07
CA ASP A 329 8.76 7.51 8.11
C ASP A 329 7.34 7.67 7.52
N ARG A 330 7.14 8.73 6.73
CA ARG A 330 5.86 8.98 6.04
C ARG A 330 5.51 7.88 5.04
N ALA A 331 6.47 7.40 4.26
CA ALA A 331 6.24 6.34 3.29
C ALA A 331 5.91 4.99 3.94
N ILE A 332 6.55 4.68 5.08
CA ILE A 332 6.24 3.48 5.87
C ILE A 332 4.83 3.57 6.44
N ALA A 333 4.42 4.75 6.91
CA ALA A 333 3.04 4.99 7.36
C ALA A 333 2.03 4.89 6.21
N TRP A 334 2.42 5.28 4.99
CA TRP A 334 1.56 5.25 3.82
C TRP A 334 1.39 3.83 3.25
N GLY A 335 2.48 3.05 3.11
CA GLY A 335 2.44 1.65 2.70
C GLY A 335 3.41 1.25 1.57
N PRO A 336 3.27 0.04 1.00
CA PRO A 336 4.29 -0.60 0.16
C PRO A 336 4.56 0.11 -1.18
N GLU A 337 3.58 0.82 -1.74
CA GLU A 337 3.81 1.58 -2.99
C GLU A 337 4.69 2.80 -2.76
N ALA A 338 4.47 3.52 -1.66
CA ALA A 338 5.31 4.63 -1.22
C ALA A 338 6.74 4.19 -0.90
N ILE A 339 6.90 3.08 -0.17
CA ILE A 339 8.22 2.43 0.03
C ILE A 339 8.84 2.09 -1.34
N GLY A 340 8.04 1.57 -2.27
CA GLY A 340 8.48 1.26 -3.62
C GLY A 340 8.96 2.46 -4.43
N LEU A 341 8.38 3.64 -4.21
CA LEU A 341 8.81 4.90 -4.80
C LEU A 341 10.17 5.32 -4.25
N ILE A 342 10.36 5.35 -2.92
CA ILE A 342 11.65 5.66 -2.29
C ILE A 342 12.75 4.72 -2.78
N VAL A 343 12.46 3.42 -2.84
CA VAL A 343 13.42 2.43 -3.33
C VAL A 343 13.84 2.73 -4.77
N THR A 344 12.89 3.14 -5.60
CA THR A 344 13.15 3.44 -7.02
C THR A 344 13.93 4.74 -7.18
N MET A 345 13.56 5.80 -6.46
CA MET A 345 14.11 7.14 -6.66
C MET A 345 15.40 7.40 -5.88
N CYS A 346 15.60 6.77 -4.73
CA CYS A 346 16.75 7.03 -3.86
C CYS A 346 17.70 5.83 -3.73
N ILE A 347 17.16 4.65 -3.43
CA ILE A 347 17.97 3.51 -2.98
C ILE A 347 18.63 2.79 -4.14
N LYS A 348 17.88 2.44 -5.19
CA LYS A 348 18.43 1.81 -6.40
C LYS A 348 19.51 2.67 -7.07
N PRO A 349 19.31 3.98 -7.31
CA PRO A 349 20.34 4.82 -7.90
C PRO A 349 21.43 5.24 -6.91
N LEU A 350 21.29 4.92 -5.60
CA LEU A 350 22.18 5.37 -4.53
C LEU A 350 22.42 6.89 -4.52
N ARG A 351 21.39 7.65 -4.91
CA ARG A 351 21.44 9.10 -5.08
C ARG A 351 20.32 9.75 -4.30
N VAL A 352 20.66 10.79 -3.54
CA VAL A 352 19.70 11.61 -2.78
C VAL A 352 20.07 13.06 -3.00
N ASP A 353 19.12 13.84 -3.51
CA ASP A 353 19.20 15.29 -3.66
C ASP A 353 17.87 15.94 -3.27
N TRP A 354 17.90 17.27 -3.03
CA TRP A 354 16.73 18.00 -2.56
C TRP A 354 15.52 17.88 -3.50
N GLN A 355 15.78 17.87 -4.81
CA GLN A 355 14.74 17.70 -5.82
C GLN A 355 14.06 16.33 -5.70
N THR A 356 14.84 15.27 -5.48
CA THR A 356 14.31 13.91 -5.29
C THR A 356 13.47 13.81 -4.03
N ILE A 357 13.95 14.39 -2.91
CA ILE A 357 13.20 14.41 -1.64
C ILE A 357 11.87 15.15 -1.81
N GLU A 358 11.87 16.34 -2.41
CA GLU A 358 10.66 17.15 -2.65
C GLU A 358 9.63 16.43 -3.54
N ARG A 359 10.10 15.70 -4.55
CA ARG A 359 9.24 14.88 -5.41
C ARG A 359 8.56 13.78 -4.64
N ILE A 360 9.28 13.08 -3.77
CA ILE A 360 8.70 12.01 -2.95
C ILE A 360 7.71 12.62 -1.94
N GLU A 361 8.05 13.72 -1.28
CA GLU A 361 7.13 14.41 -0.36
C GLU A 361 5.82 14.79 -1.04
N ALA A 362 5.88 15.39 -2.22
CA ALA A 362 4.71 15.75 -3.00
C ALA A 362 3.92 14.51 -3.47
N ALA A 363 4.60 13.41 -3.78
CA ALA A 363 3.95 12.14 -4.13
C ALA A 363 3.18 11.54 -2.95
N LEU A 364 3.71 11.64 -1.73
CA LEU A 364 3.06 11.14 -0.51
C LEU A 364 1.84 11.96 -0.08
N GLU A 365 1.60 13.11 -0.70
CA GLU A 365 0.40 13.94 -0.51
C GLU A 365 -0.75 13.52 -1.44
N LEU A 366 -0.50 12.61 -2.40
CA LEU A 366 -1.54 12.09 -3.27
C LEU A 366 -2.54 11.21 -2.48
N PRO A 367 -3.85 11.35 -2.74
CA PRO A 367 -4.87 10.59 -2.05
C PRO A 367 -4.99 9.13 -2.52
N SER A 368 -4.48 8.81 -3.72
CA SER A 368 -4.65 7.48 -4.34
C SER A 368 -3.32 6.72 -4.50
N PRO A 369 -3.30 5.40 -4.20
CA PRO A 369 -2.20 4.51 -4.52
C PRO A 369 -1.78 4.48 -5.99
N ASP A 370 -2.74 4.65 -6.88
CA ASP A 370 -2.50 4.56 -8.32
C ASP A 370 -1.60 5.69 -8.80
N GLY A 371 -1.72 6.88 -8.18
CA GLY A 371 -0.84 8.02 -8.48
C GLY A 371 0.61 7.77 -8.07
N ILE A 372 0.83 7.18 -6.89
CA ILE A 372 2.18 6.78 -6.45
C ILE A 372 2.73 5.68 -7.36
N ARG A 373 1.90 4.72 -7.78
CA ARG A 373 2.30 3.66 -8.71
C ARG A 373 2.68 4.23 -10.08
N ALA A 374 1.94 5.22 -10.57
CA ALA A 374 2.25 5.94 -11.80
C ALA A 374 3.59 6.68 -11.69
N LEU A 375 3.83 7.42 -10.60
CA LEU A 375 5.10 8.11 -10.35
C LEU A 375 6.28 7.14 -10.26
N LYS A 376 6.09 6.01 -9.59
CA LYS A 376 7.09 4.94 -9.51
C LYS A 376 7.37 4.31 -10.88
N ALA A 377 6.34 4.06 -11.68
CA ALA A 377 6.48 3.54 -13.04
C ALA A 377 7.22 4.55 -13.93
N TYR A 378 6.85 5.83 -13.84
CA TYR A 378 7.57 6.93 -14.49
C TYR A 378 9.04 6.92 -14.09
N SER A 379 9.38 6.95 -12.79
CA SER A 379 10.78 6.91 -12.34
C SER A 379 11.56 5.66 -12.77
N ARG A 380 10.91 4.52 -13.01
CA ARG A 380 11.56 3.30 -13.54
C ARG A 380 11.72 3.29 -15.05
N GLY A 381 10.71 3.79 -15.79
CA GLY A 381 10.57 3.59 -17.23
C GLY A 381 11.67 4.25 -18.06
N PHE A 382 12.28 5.33 -17.55
CA PHE A 382 13.23 6.11 -18.34
C PHE A 382 14.62 5.52 -18.49
N GLU A 383 15.06 4.65 -17.59
CA GLU A 383 16.43 4.15 -17.66
C GLU A 383 16.56 2.91 -18.57
N LYS A 384 15.53 2.04 -18.64
CA LYS A 384 15.63 0.72 -19.30
C LYS A 384 14.31 0.14 -19.87
N GLY A 385 13.20 0.89 -19.87
CA GLY A 385 11.91 0.37 -20.35
C GLY A 385 11.82 0.28 -21.88
N GLU A 386 11.04 -0.67 -22.39
CA GLU A 386 10.62 -0.67 -23.79
C GLU A 386 9.78 0.58 -24.07
N LEU A 387 9.70 1.00 -25.34
CA LEU A 387 8.94 2.19 -25.74
C LEU A 387 7.47 2.10 -25.28
N SER A 388 6.86 0.92 -25.34
CA SER A 388 5.50 0.67 -24.83
C SER A 388 5.35 0.99 -23.34
N ASP A 389 6.31 0.58 -22.52
CA ASP A 389 6.29 0.85 -21.07
C ASP A 389 6.49 2.34 -20.78
N LYS A 390 7.39 2.99 -21.54
CA LYS A 390 7.61 4.43 -21.46
C LYS A 390 6.35 5.21 -21.79
N VAL A 391 5.66 4.85 -22.87
CA VAL A 391 4.38 5.47 -23.26
C VAL A 391 3.34 5.31 -22.16
N GLN A 392 3.13 4.10 -21.65
CA GLN A 392 2.14 3.85 -20.58
C GLN A 392 2.49 4.59 -19.28
N ALA A 393 3.75 4.59 -18.88
CA ALA A 393 4.21 5.28 -17.68
C ALA A 393 4.04 6.80 -17.79
N CYS A 394 4.39 7.40 -18.94
CA CYS A 394 4.17 8.82 -19.21
C CYS A 394 2.68 9.17 -19.16
N THR A 395 1.82 8.41 -19.84
CA THR A 395 0.37 8.65 -19.86
C THR A 395 -0.18 8.64 -18.43
N ALA A 396 0.12 7.60 -17.65
CA ALA A 396 -0.38 7.46 -16.28
C ALA A 396 0.10 8.60 -15.36
N VAL A 397 1.37 9.01 -15.49
CA VAL A 397 1.91 10.09 -14.65
C VAL A 397 1.34 11.45 -15.03
N LEU A 398 1.15 11.73 -16.33
CA LEU A 398 0.54 12.99 -16.79
C LEU A 398 -0.87 13.12 -16.23
N THR A 399 -1.70 12.07 -16.32
CA THR A 399 -3.05 12.08 -15.74
C THR A 399 -3.03 12.31 -14.23
N THR A 400 -2.03 11.76 -13.53
CA THR A 400 -1.86 11.96 -12.08
C THR A 400 -1.47 13.40 -11.74
N ILE A 401 -0.52 13.98 -12.48
CA ILE A 401 0.08 15.29 -12.18
C ILE A 401 -0.80 16.45 -12.63
N THR A 402 -1.62 16.28 -13.67
CA THR A 402 -2.55 17.32 -14.15
C THR A 402 -3.46 17.86 -13.04
N ASN A 403 -3.79 17.06 -12.03
CA ASN A 403 -4.62 17.47 -10.89
C ASN A 403 -3.83 17.84 -9.62
N ALA A 404 -2.49 17.94 -9.69
CA ALA A 404 -1.61 18.15 -8.54
C ALA A 404 -0.58 19.27 -8.80
N PRO A 405 -0.90 20.54 -8.50
CA PRO A 405 -0.06 21.71 -8.84
C PRO A 405 1.39 21.64 -8.31
N ARG A 406 1.59 21.11 -7.10
CA ARG A 406 2.94 20.94 -6.55
C ARG A 406 3.78 19.98 -7.38
N LEU A 407 3.18 18.90 -7.90
CA LEU A 407 3.88 17.96 -8.78
C LEU A 407 4.14 18.56 -10.16
N GLN A 408 3.26 19.43 -10.67
CA GLN A 408 3.49 20.14 -11.94
C GLN A 408 4.79 20.95 -11.88
N ASN A 409 5.01 21.72 -10.81
CA ASN A 409 6.23 22.50 -10.64
C ASN A 409 7.50 21.61 -10.55
N LEU A 410 7.39 20.43 -9.92
CA LEU A 410 8.53 19.55 -9.67
C LEU A 410 8.89 18.66 -10.85
N PHE A 411 7.92 18.31 -11.69
CA PHE A 411 8.08 17.41 -12.84
C PHE A 411 7.93 18.10 -14.20
N GLY A 412 7.55 19.38 -14.23
CA GLY A 412 7.31 20.17 -15.43
C GLY A 412 8.56 20.69 -16.14
N SER A 413 9.76 20.39 -15.64
CA SER A 413 10.98 20.95 -16.22
C SER A 413 11.22 20.42 -17.65
N PRO A 414 11.95 21.18 -18.51
CA PRO A 414 12.38 20.70 -19.82
C PRO A 414 13.19 19.40 -19.79
N ARG A 415 13.82 19.07 -18.66
CA ARG A 415 14.56 17.81 -18.48
C ARG A 415 13.65 16.65 -18.07
N ASP A 416 12.44 16.94 -17.61
CA ASP A 416 11.44 15.99 -17.15
C ASP A 416 10.27 15.94 -18.14
N LEU A 417 9.01 16.06 -17.69
CA LEU A 417 7.82 15.80 -18.51
C LEU A 417 7.72 16.69 -19.75
N ALA A 418 8.12 17.95 -19.65
CA ALA A 418 8.04 18.87 -20.79
C ALA A 418 8.92 18.39 -21.97
N GLY A 419 10.13 17.91 -21.71
CA GLY A 419 11.00 17.42 -22.79
C GLY A 419 10.92 15.91 -23.03
N LEU A 420 10.77 15.10 -21.99
CA LEU A 420 10.69 13.64 -22.10
C LEU A 420 9.34 13.17 -22.63
N GLY A 421 8.23 13.80 -22.22
CA GLY A 421 6.89 13.46 -22.70
C GLY A 421 6.77 13.64 -24.20
N CYS A 422 7.21 14.79 -24.72
CA CYS A 422 7.23 15.08 -26.15
C CYS A 422 8.14 14.14 -26.92
N ARG A 423 9.38 13.90 -26.44
CA ARG A 423 10.30 12.97 -27.10
C ARG A 423 9.74 11.55 -27.20
N ILE A 424 9.20 11.01 -26.11
CA ILE A 424 8.58 9.67 -26.13
C ILE A 424 7.39 9.63 -27.07
N PHE A 425 6.55 10.66 -27.08
CA PHE A 425 5.43 10.71 -27.98
C PHE A 425 5.89 10.71 -29.45
N MET A 426 6.87 11.53 -29.81
CA MET A 426 7.43 11.56 -31.16
C MET A 426 8.11 10.22 -31.54
N GLU A 427 8.88 9.62 -30.64
CA GLU A 427 9.47 8.28 -30.85
C GLU A 427 8.39 7.20 -31.05
N ALA A 428 7.31 7.24 -30.26
CA ALA A 428 6.20 6.29 -30.36
C ALA A 428 5.40 6.47 -31.66
N VAL A 429 5.21 7.71 -32.08
CA VAL A 429 4.57 8.07 -33.34
C VAL A 429 5.43 7.59 -34.52
N GLU A 430 6.74 7.88 -34.55
CA GLU A 430 7.65 7.42 -35.61
C GLU A 430 7.73 5.90 -35.69
N TYR A 431 7.80 5.23 -34.54
CA TYR A 431 7.79 3.76 -34.48
C TYR A 431 6.48 3.17 -35.04
N LEU A 432 5.33 3.74 -34.66
CA LEU A 432 4.03 3.29 -35.15
C LEU A 432 3.88 3.52 -36.66
N TYR A 433 4.37 4.64 -37.18
CA TYR A 433 4.38 4.91 -38.62
C TYR A 433 5.15 3.85 -39.39
N LYS A 434 6.38 3.56 -38.96
CA LYS A 434 7.17 2.50 -39.58
C LYS A 434 6.42 1.17 -39.59
N GLN A 435 5.78 0.79 -38.48
CA GLN A 435 5.00 -0.44 -38.42
C GLN A 435 3.74 -0.44 -39.29
N LEU A 436 3.08 0.71 -39.48
CA LEU A 436 1.92 0.84 -40.37
C LEU A 436 2.29 0.62 -41.84
N TYR A 437 3.47 1.10 -42.25
CA TYR A 437 4.00 0.85 -43.60
C TYR A 437 4.46 -0.59 -43.79
N GLU A 438 5.03 -1.21 -42.76
CA GLU A 438 5.46 -2.61 -42.76
C GLU A 438 4.31 -3.62 -42.58
N ARG A 439 3.06 -3.15 -42.40
CA ARG A 439 1.86 -3.95 -42.06
C ARG A 439 1.98 -4.78 -40.77
N GLN A 440 2.77 -4.30 -39.81
CA GLN A 440 3.03 -4.96 -38.53
C GLN A 440 2.49 -4.17 -37.33
N ALA A 441 1.73 -3.10 -37.57
CA ALA A 441 1.24 -2.23 -36.52
C ALA A 441 0.35 -2.95 -35.51
N SER A 442 0.64 -2.74 -34.22
CA SER A 442 -0.17 -3.22 -33.11
C SER A 442 -1.23 -2.19 -32.71
N GLU A 443 -2.51 -2.58 -32.77
CA GLU A 443 -3.62 -1.74 -32.29
C GLU A 443 -3.42 -1.32 -30.84
N ARG A 444 -2.93 -2.22 -29.98
CA ARG A 444 -2.67 -1.93 -28.56
C ARG A 444 -1.63 -0.83 -28.39
N PHE A 445 -0.57 -0.85 -29.20
CA PHE A 445 0.45 0.19 -29.16
C PHE A 445 -0.09 1.50 -29.71
N ALA A 446 -0.86 1.48 -30.80
CA ALA A 446 -1.52 2.68 -31.34
C ALA A 446 -2.47 3.34 -30.34
N LEU A 447 -3.27 2.56 -29.62
CA LEU A 447 -4.13 3.05 -28.55
C LEU A 447 -3.31 3.67 -27.40
N ALA A 448 -2.19 3.06 -27.03
CA ALA A 448 -1.30 3.62 -26.01
C ALA A 448 -0.69 4.96 -26.46
N THR A 449 -0.20 5.05 -27.71
CA THR A 449 0.35 6.28 -28.29
C THR A 449 -0.70 7.38 -28.39
N GLY A 450 -1.91 7.05 -28.87
CA GLY A 450 -3.04 7.99 -28.88
C GLY A 450 -3.43 8.44 -27.47
N GLY A 451 -3.41 7.54 -26.49
CA GLY A 451 -3.60 7.85 -25.08
C GLY A 451 -2.58 8.86 -24.54
N LEU A 452 -1.30 8.69 -24.88
CA LEU A 452 -0.24 9.63 -24.52
C LEU A 452 -0.45 11.00 -25.18
N GLY A 453 -0.76 11.04 -26.47
CA GLY A 453 -1.02 12.28 -27.20
C GLY A 453 -2.18 13.07 -26.57
N ARG A 454 -3.28 12.40 -26.23
CA ARG A 454 -4.41 13.05 -25.53
C ARG A 454 -4.06 13.48 -24.11
N ALA A 455 -3.23 12.72 -23.38
CA ALA A 455 -2.77 13.13 -22.06
C ALA A 455 -1.90 14.40 -22.14
N LEU A 456 -1.01 14.50 -23.14
CA LEU A 456 -0.22 15.70 -23.42
C LEU A 456 -1.11 16.88 -23.84
N ALA A 457 -2.10 16.64 -24.70
CA ALA A 457 -3.08 17.67 -25.09
C ALA A 457 -3.85 18.22 -23.87
N SER A 458 -4.18 17.36 -22.90
CA SER A 458 -4.87 17.76 -21.67
C SER A 458 -3.96 18.48 -20.64
N ALA A 459 -2.64 18.33 -20.76
CA ALA A 459 -1.67 18.91 -19.84
C ALA A 459 -1.35 20.37 -20.21
N THR A 460 -2.36 21.25 -20.17
CA THR A 460 -2.24 22.66 -20.61
C THR A 460 -1.15 23.45 -19.88
N TRP A 461 -0.83 23.05 -18.66
CA TRP A 461 0.24 23.63 -17.84
C TRP A 461 1.66 23.39 -18.41
N LEU A 462 1.82 22.49 -19.40
CA LEU A 462 3.06 22.28 -20.12
C LEU A 462 3.13 23.03 -21.46
N HIS A 463 2.01 23.54 -21.97
CA HIS A 463 1.92 24.09 -23.34
C HIS A 463 2.79 25.33 -23.52
N GLU A 464 2.99 26.12 -22.46
CA GLU A 464 3.89 27.29 -22.46
C GLU A 464 5.37 26.92 -22.68
N LEU A 465 5.73 25.64 -22.51
CA LEU A 465 7.10 25.14 -22.66
C LEU A 465 7.32 24.45 -24.03
N TRP A 466 6.31 24.43 -24.89
CA TRP A 466 6.31 23.73 -26.18
C TRP A 466 6.13 24.69 -27.37
N ASP A 467 6.46 24.21 -28.56
CA ASP A 467 6.19 24.93 -29.81
C ASP A 467 4.68 24.95 -30.08
N ASP A 468 4.14 26.11 -30.46
CA ASP A 468 2.73 26.29 -30.84
C ASP A 468 2.28 25.27 -31.90
N ARG A 469 3.17 24.91 -32.84
CA ARG A 469 2.90 23.89 -33.87
C ARG A 469 2.64 22.52 -33.24
N PHE A 470 3.50 22.10 -32.31
CA PHE A 470 3.34 20.83 -31.61
C PHE A 470 2.04 20.81 -30.78
N VAL A 471 1.70 21.93 -30.14
CA VAL A 471 0.46 22.07 -29.37
C VAL A 471 -0.78 21.97 -30.28
N GLU A 472 -0.75 22.56 -31.47
CA GLU A 472 -1.82 22.40 -32.47
C GLU A 472 -1.91 20.96 -32.99
N ASP A 473 -0.77 20.33 -33.28
CA ASP A 473 -0.71 18.95 -33.75
C ASP A 473 -1.34 17.97 -32.73
N LEU A 474 -1.14 18.20 -31.44
CA LEU A 474 -1.77 17.41 -30.37
C LEU A 474 -3.32 17.45 -30.39
N LYS A 475 -3.94 18.51 -30.93
CA LYS A 475 -5.40 18.58 -31.10
C LYS A 475 -5.91 17.63 -32.18
N GLY A 476 -5.04 17.22 -33.11
CA GLY A 476 -5.34 16.25 -34.17
C GLY A 476 -5.40 14.80 -33.69
N VAL A 477 -4.89 14.49 -32.48
CA VAL A 477 -4.78 13.11 -31.99
C VAL A 477 -6.16 12.45 -31.89
N PRO A 478 -6.38 11.29 -32.56
CA PRO A 478 -7.69 10.66 -32.64
C PRO A 478 -8.13 10.01 -31.33
N SER A 479 -9.45 9.77 -31.21
CA SER A 479 -10.04 9.02 -30.10
C SER A 479 -9.74 7.51 -30.20
N ASP A 480 -9.82 6.79 -29.08
CA ASP A 480 -9.61 5.33 -29.06
C ASP A 480 -10.57 4.60 -30.00
N HIS A 481 -11.82 5.07 -30.08
CA HIS A 481 -12.81 4.48 -30.98
C HIS A 481 -12.40 4.63 -32.45
N TYR A 482 -11.86 5.79 -32.83
CA TYR A 482 -11.37 6.02 -34.18
C TYR A 482 -10.19 5.10 -34.49
N ILE A 483 -9.22 4.98 -33.57
CA ILE A 483 -8.05 4.11 -33.74
C ILE A 483 -8.50 2.65 -33.90
N SER A 484 -9.36 2.15 -33.02
CA SER A 484 -9.88 0.78 -33.13
C SER A 484 -10.68 0.54 -34.41
N ASN A 485 -11.48 1.51 -34.85
CA ASN A 485 -12.21 1.41 -36.12
C ASN A 485 -11.26 1.39 -37.33
N ALA A 486 -10.23 2.25 -37.33
CA ALA A 486 -9.20 2.25 -38.36
C ALA A 486 -8.48 0.89 -38.41
N PHE A 487 -8.08 0.33 -37.26
CA PHE A 487 -7.47 -1.00 -37.18
C PHE A 487 -8.42 -2.14 -37.60
N HIS A 488 -9.73 -2.02 -37.35
CA HIS A 488 -10.70 -2.96 -37.90
C HIS A 488 -10.68 -2.90 -39.43
N ILE A 489 -10.76 -1.71 -40.03
CA ILE A 489 -10.76 -1.56 -41.49
C ILE A 489 -9.43 -1.99 -42.10
N LEU A 490 -8.29 -1.69 -41.47
CA LEU A 490 -6.97 -2.18 -41.90
C LEU A 490 -6.87 -3.72 -41.91
N ARG A 491 -7.68 -4.42 -41.10
CA ARG A 491 -7.74 -5.89 -41.07
C ARG A 491 -8.74 -6.48 -42.07
N THR A 492 -9.86 -5.79 -42.31
CA THR A 492 -11.01 -6.36 -43.04
C THR A 492 -11.30 -5.71 -44.39
N GLY A 493 -10.70 -4.55 -44.66
CA GLY A 493 -10.93 -3.75 -45.85
C GLY A 493 -10.16 -4.26 -47.07
N SER A 494 -10.57 -3.76 -48.23
CA SER A 494 -9.83 -3.91 -49.48
C SER A 494 -8.46 -3.20 -49.43
N GLU A 495 -7.56 -3.56 -50.33
CA GLU A 495 -6.23 -2.94 -50.44
C GLU A 495 -6.28 -1.41 -50.62
N ALA A 496 -7.29 -0.91 -51.35
CA ALA A 496 -7.51 0.53 -51.50
C ALA A 496 -7.96 1.19 -50.19
N GLU A 497 -8.86 0.55 -49.45
CA GLU A 497 -9.30 1.03 -48.12
C GLU A 497 -8.17 0.96 -47.09
N TYR A 498 -7.31 -0.07 -47.18
CA TYR A 498 -6.11 -0.17 -46.34
C TYR A 498 -5.21 1.05 -46.51
N LEU A 499 -4.87 1.41 -47.75
CA LEU A 499 -3.97 2.53 -48.04
C LEU A 499 -4.56 3.86 -47.54
N ILE A 500 -5.86 4.10 -47.78
CA ILE A 500 -6.55 5.32 -47.34
C ILE A 500 -6.55 5.42 -45.82
N HIS A 501 -6.96 4.37 -45.11
CA HIS A 501 -7.05 4.40 -43.65
C HIS A 501 -5.69 4.36 -42.96
N ARG A 502 -4.66 3.79 -43.60
CA ARG A 502 -3.27 3.87 -43.13
C ARG A 502 -2.80 5.33 -43.18
N ASP A 503 -3.00 6.00 -44.30
CA ASP A 503 -2.57 7.39 -44.51
C ASP A 503 -3.36 8.34 -43.62
N ASP A 504 -4.69 8.14 -43.48
CA ASP A 504 -5.53 8.92 -42.57
C ASP A 504 -5.10 8.73 -41.10
N LEU A 505 -4.77 7.51 -40.67
CA LEU A 505 -4.30 7.24 -39.31
C LEU A 505 -2.91 7.84 -39.06
N ALA A 506 -2.04 7.79 -40.07
CA ALA A 506 -0.74 8.43 -40.02
C ALA A 506 -0.88 9.96 -39.90
N ASP A 507 -1.63 10.59 -40.79
CA ASP A 507 -1.87 12.04 -40.80
C ASP A 507 -2.49 12.52 -39.47
N CYS A 508 -3.44 11.78 -38.89
CA CYS A 508 -4.06 12.14 -37.59
C CYS A 508 -3.14 11.96 -36.37
N LEU A 509 -2.11 11.11 -36.45
CA LEU A 509 -1.14 10.89 -35.36
C LEU A 509 0.12 11.75 -35.52
N CYS A 510 0.05 12.81 -36.34
CA CYS A 510 1.13 13.79 -36.57
C CYS A 510 2.33 13.23 -37.36
N LEU A 511 2.08 12.46 -38.44
CA LEU A 511 3.14 11.75 -39.20
C LEU A 511 3.52 12.34 -40.56
N SER A 512 3.05 13.53 -40.92
CA SER A 512 3.43 14.10 -42.20
C SER A 512 4.87 14.61 -42.16
N LYS A 513 5.84 13.78 -42.57
CA LYS A 513 7.13 14.30 -43.05
C LYS A 513 6.82 15.22 -44.23
N PRO A 514 7.22 16.51 -44.21
CA PRO A 514 6.94 17.44 -45.29
C PRO A 514 7.56 17.01 -46.64
N GLU A 515 8.50 16.05 -46.63
CA GLU A 515 9.21 15.59 -47.83
C GLU A 515 8.40 14.60 -48.70
N ASP A 516 7.43 13.86 -48.14
CA ASP A 516 6.61 12.91 -48.92
C ASP A 516 5.31 13.54 -49.47
N ALA A 517 4.96 14.75 -49.00
CA ALA A 517 3.76 15.47 -49.45
C ALA A 517 3.83 15.90 -50.93
N ALA A 518 5.03 16.05 -51.50
CA ALA A 518 5.23 16.51 -52.87
C ALA A 518 4.86 15.45 -53.93
N ALA A 519 4.72 14.17 -53.56
CA ALA A 519 4.47 13.08 -54.51
C ALA A 519 3.00 12.63 -54.60
N VAL A 520 2.13 13.07 -53.67
CA VAL A 520 0.73 12.60 -53.55
C VAL A 520 -0.28 13.71 -53.90
N GLU A 521 0.17 14.86 -54.39
CA GLU A 521 -0.72 15.96 -54.79
C GLU A 521 -1.50 15.69 -56.09
N THR A 522 -1.11 14.71 -56.91
CA THR A 522 -1.70 14.57 -58.26
C THR A 522 -2.96 13.69 -58.34
N THR A 523 -3.46 13.14 -57.23
CA THR A 523 -4.76 12.39 -57.21
C THR A 523 -5.69 12.72 -56.04
N ARG A 524 -5.31 13.64 -55.14
CA ARG A 524 -6.21 14.09 -54.06
C ARG A 524 -7.25 15.06 -54.61
N SER A 525 -8.48 14.56 -54.81
CA SER A 525 -9.68 15.41 -54.89
C SER A 525 -9.73 16.31 -53.64
N PRO A 526 -10.00 17.62 -53.79
CA PRO A 526 -9.86 18.60 -52.70
C PRO A 526 -10.95 18.36 -51.63
N ARG A 527 -10.64 17.61 -50.58
CA ARG A 527 -11.47 17.52 -49.35
C ARG A 527 -11.13 18.67 -48.40
N VAL A 528 -11.58 19.88 -48.74
CA VAL A 528 -11.31 21.10 -47.95
C VAL A 528 -12.33 21.36 -46.82
N SER A 529 -13.42 20.57 -46.64
CA SER A 529 -14.48 20.98 -45.70
C SER A 529 -14.63 20.20 -44.36
N ASP A 530 -13.94 19.08 -44.14
CA ASP A 530 -14.17 18.24 -42.93
C ASP A 530 -13.37 18.70 -41.69
N GLY A 531 -12.22 19.34 -41.89
CA GLY A 531 -11.30 19.72 -40.81
C GLY A 531 -11.92 20.70 -39.81
N HIS A 532 -12.65 21.70 -40.31
CA HIS A 532 -13.29 22.73 -39.47
C HIS A 532 -14.43 22.17 -38.60
N ILE A 533 -15.16 21.16 -39.09
CA ILE A 533 -16.22 20.50 -38.33
C ILE A 533 -15.62 19.61 -37.23
N ARG A 534 -14.50 18.93 -37.52
CA ARG A 534 -13.80 18.03 -36.59
C ARG A 534 -13.05 18.76 -35.47
N ALA A 535 -12.59 19.97 -35.73
CA ALA A 535 -11.88 20.81 -34.75
C ALA A 535 -12.76 21.27 -33.57
N ILE A 536 -14.09 21.08 -33.62
CA ILE A 536 -15.01 21.50 -32.57
C ILE A 536 -14.95 20.52 -31.38
N PRO A 537 -14.57 20.97 -30.16
CA PRO A 537 -14.54 20.11 -28.98
C PRO A 537 -15.96 19.82 -28.49
N LEU A 538 -16.27 18.54 -28.25
CA LEU A 538 -17.61 18.03 -27.92
C LEU A 538 -17.51 16.87 -26.92
N ASP A 539 -18.57 16.66 -26.14
CA ASP A 539 -18.73 15.44 -25.34
C ASP A 539 -19.02 14.20 -26.20
N TYR A 540 -19.04 13.03 -25.56
CA TYR A 540 -19.16 11.72 -26.22
C TYR A 540 -20.36 11.62 -27.18
N ASP A 541 -21.57 11.96 -26.72
CA ASP A 541 -22.79 11.83 -27.55
C ASP A 541 -22.80 12.82 -28.72
N ARG A 542 -22.29 14.04 -28.51
CA ARG A 542 -22.18 15.07 -29.57
C ARG A 542 -21.05 14.78 -30.55
N GLY A 543 -19.94 14.20 -30.09
CA GLY A 543 -18.86 13.71 -30.95
C GLY A 543 -19.34 12.62 -31.91
N MET A 544 -20.09 11.63 -31.42
CA MET A 544 -20.69 10.61 -32.28
C MET A 544 -21.71 11.17 -33.28
N LEU A 545 -22.47 12.20 -32.90
CA LEU A 545 -23.38 12.89 -33.81
C LEU A 545 -22.61 13.62 -34.92
N ARG A 546 -21.53 14.33 -34.57
CA ARG A 546 -20.63 14.98 -35.52
C ARG A 546 -20.08 13.98 -36.55
N ASP A 547 -19.61 12.83 -36.11
CA ASP A 547 -19.04 11.82 -37.01
C ASP A 547 -20.07 11.24 -37.99
N LYS A 548 -21.35 11.22 -37.60
CA LYS A 548 -22.46 10.89 -38.52
C LYS A 548 -22.70 12.03 -39.51
N LEU A 549 -22.73 13.28 -39.06
CA LEU A 549 -22.90 14.44 -39.94
C LEU A 549 -21.76 14.59 -40.95
N CYS A 550 -20.50 14.30 -40.57
CA CYS A 550 -19.39 14.27 -41.53
C CYS A 550 -19.58 13.21 -42.62
N ARG A 551 -20.21 12.06 -42.29
CA ARG A 551 -20.56 11.07 -43.32
C ARG A 551 -21.64 11.60 -44.26
N GLU A 552 -22.64 12.31 -43.75
CA GLU A 552 -23.66 12.97 -44.59
C GLU A 552 -23.02 13.96 -45.56
N VAL A 553 -22.00 14.70 -45.13
CA VAL A 553 -21.26 15.62 -46.02
C VAL A 553 -20.60 14.87 -47.17
N GLN A 554 -20.06 13.67 -46.92
CA GLN A 554 -19.50 12.81 -47.98
C GLN A 554 -20.58 12.30 -48.96
N GLU A 555 -21.83 12.23 -48.52
CA GLU A 555 -22.99 11.85 -49.33
C GLU A 555 -23.73 13.07 -49.95
N GLY A 556 -23.11 14.26 -49.92
CA GLY A 556 -23.61 15.47 -50.58
C GLY A 556 -24.41 16.43 -49.70
N PHE A 557 -24.39 16.27 -48.37
CA PHE A 557 -24.95 17.26 -47.45
C PHE A 557 -24.04 18.51 -47.36
N SER A 558 -24.63 19.69 -47.24
CA SER A 558 -23.86 20.94 -47.19
C SER A 558 -22.94 20.98 -45.95
N PRO A 559 -21.63 21.23 -46.11
CA PRO A 559 -20.71 21.37 -44.97
C PRO A 559 -21.12 22.48 -43.99
N ASP A 560 -21.66 23.59 -44.51
CA ASP A 560 -22.13 24.71 -43.69
C ASP A 560 -23.35 24.33 -42.85
N GLU A 561 -24.25 23.51 -43.40
CA GLU A 561 -25.42 22.99 -42.69
C GLU A 561 -25.06 21.91 -41.67
N ALA A 562 -24.06 21.07 -41.99
CA ALA A 562 -23.48 20.11 -41.04
C ALA A 562 -22.81 20.83 -39.86
N MET A 563 -22.03 21.87 -40.13
CA MET A 563 -21.45 22.72 -39.10
C MET A 563 -22.53 23.43 -38.26
N ALA A 564 -23.61 23.90 -38.89
CA ALA A 564 -24.76 24.46 -38.19
C ALA A 564 -25.44 23.43 -37.28
N CYS A 565 -25.59 22.17 -37.72
CA CYS A 565 -26.11 21.06 -36.90
C CYS A 565 -25.22 20.80 -35.68
N VAL A 566 -23.89 20.75 -35.87
CA VAL A 566 -22.93 20.54 -34.77
C VAL A 566 -23.00 21.68 -33.76
N ASN A 567 -23.02 22.94 -34.22
CA ASN A 567 -23.13 24.10 -33.35
C ASN A 567 -24.49 24.16 -32.63
N GLN A 568 -25.57 23.78 -33.31
CA GLN A 568 -26.89 23.70 -32.70
C GLN A 568 -26.95 22.61 -31.64
N SER A 569 -26.30 21.46 -31.83
CA SER A 569 -26.28 20.36 -30.86
C SER A 569 -25.77 20.76 -29.46
N LYS A 570 -24.92 21.79 -29.38
CA LYS A 570 -24.43 22.36 -28.11
C LYS A 570 -25.54 23.04 -27.30
N LYS A 571 -26.58 23.54 -27.97
CA LYS A 571 -27.74 24.21 -27.36
C LYS A 571 -28.90 23.25 -27.08
N GLU A 572 -28.87 22.06 -27.66
CA GLU A 572 -29.90 21.04 -27.49
C GLU A 572 -29.68 20.19 -26.24
N HIS A 573 -30.76 19.70 -25.65
CA HIS A 573 -30.71 18.78 -24.51
C HIS A 573 -30.05 17.43 -24.90
N PRO A 574 -29.27 16.77 -24.02
CA PRO A 574 -28.59 15.50 -24.34
C PRO A 574 -29.52 14.39 -24.86
N SER A 575 -30.73 14.28 -24.31
CA SER A 575 -31.73 13.31 -24.81
C SER A 575 -32.16 13.59 -26.26
N PHE A 576 -32.13 14.84 -26.70
CA PHE A 576 -32.37 15.21 -28.09
C PHE A 576 -31.23 14.76 -28.99
N VAL A 577 -29.99 15.09 -28.61
CA VAL A 577 -28.76 14.72 -29.34
C VAL A 577 -28.68 13.21 -29.50
N LYS A 578 -28.89 12.46 -28.42
CA LYS A 578 -28.87 10.98 -28.44
C LYS A 578 -29.88 10.41 -29.43
N ARG A 579 -31.11 10.94 -29.44
CA ARG A 579 -32.17 10.42 -30.30
C ARG A 579 -32.00 10.81 -31.77
N ILE A 580 -31.56 12.03 -32.08
CA ILE A 580 -31.23 12.43 -33.46
C ILE A 580 -30.07 11.59 -33.98
N ARG A 581 -29.05 11.37 -33.16
CA ARG A 581 -27.93 10.49 -33.50
C ARG A 581 -28.40 9.07 -33.84
N GLU A 582 -29.34 8.50 -33.10
CA GLU A 582 -29.90 7.18 -33.41
C GLU A 582 -30.67 7.16 -34.74
N LEU A 583 -31.35 8.26 -35.08
CA LEU A 583 -32.15 8.37 -36.30
C LEU A 583 -31.33 8.61 -37.57
N ILE A 584 -30.10 9.12 -37.46
CA ILE A 584 -29.18 9.25 -38.60
C ILE A 584 -28.45 7.92 -38.79
N THR A 585 -29.04 7.00 -39.54
CA THR A 585 -28.43 5.70 -39.86
C THR A 585 -27.91 5.66 -41.30
N PRO A 586 -26.86 4.87 -41.59
CA PRO A 586 -26.40 4.62 -42.95
C PRO A 586 -27.41 3.79 -43.78
N GLU A 587 -28.38 3.15 -43.12
CA GLU A 587 -29.41 2.36 -43.79
C GLU A 587 -30.36 3.25 -44.59
N ASN A 588 -30.53 2.89 -45.87
CA ASN A 588 -31.39 3.62 -46.79
C ASN A 588 -32.87 3.21 -46.70
N ASN A 589 -33.49 3.46 -45.55
CA ASN A 589 -34.89 3.11 -45.29
C ASN A 589 -35.82 4.33 -45.36
N ASP A 590 -36.93 4.23 -46.11
CA ASP A 590 -37.96 5.28 -46.20
C ASP A 590 -38.57 5.62 -44.82
N MET A 591 -38.67 4.65 -43.91
CA MET A 591 -39.19 4.85 -42.55
C MET A 591 -38.31 5.74 -41.67
N LEU A 592 -37.03 5.92 -42.02
CA LEU A 592 -36.16 6.89 -41.35
C LEU A 592 -36.70 8.31 -41.49
N CYS A 593 -37.16 8.67 -42.69
CA CYS A 593 -37.71 10.00 -42.95
C CYS A 593 -39.00 10.24 -42.15
N VAL A 594 -39.83 9.20 -41.98
CA VAL A 594 -41.04 9.25 -41.16
C VAL A 594 -40.69 9.44 -39.68
N ASN A 595 -39.78 8.61 -39.16
CA ASN A 595 -39.39 8.64 -37.75
C ASN A 595 -38.69 9.95 -37.36
N MET A 596 -37.84 10.46 -38.26
CA MET A 596 -37.14 11.73 -38.06
C MET A 596 -38.11 12.91 -38.14
N ALA A 597 -39.05 12.94 -39.09
CA ALA A 597 -40.09 13.95 -39.16
C ALA A 597 -40.99 13.96 -37.89
N ALA A 598 -41.40 12.77 -37.42
CA ALA A 598 -42.21 12.64 -36.21
C ALA A 598 -41.45 13.15 -34.97
N TYR A 599 -40.17 12.83 -34.85
CA TYR A 599 -39.35 13.26 -33.72
C TYR A 599 -39.10 14.78 -33.72
N LEU A 600 -38.77 15.35 -34.88
CA LEU A 600 -38.60 16.79 -35.03
C LEU A 600 -39.92 17.55 -34.80
N SER A 601 -41.06 16.91 -35.04
CA SER A 601 -42.41 17.45 -34.86
C SER A 601 -43.05 17.11 -33.50
N ARG A 602 -42.29 16.60 -32.53
CA ARG A 602 -42.82 16.15 -31.22
C ARG A 602 -43.63 17.20 -30.45
N ASN A 603 -43.39 18.48 -30.72
CA ASN A 603 -44.05 19.61 -30.07
C ASN A 603 -45.18 20.24 -30.92
N HIS A 604 -45.55 19.65 -32.07
CA HIS A 604 -46.52 20.25 -33.00
C HIS A 604 -47.93 20.43 -32.41
N SER A 605 -48.30 19.63 -31.40
CA SER A 605 -49.59 19.70 -30.70
C SER A 605 -49.63 20.75 -29.58
N ILE A 606 -48.50 21.40 -29.27
CA ILE A 606 -48.39 22.42 -28.22
C ILE A 606 -48.61 23.81 -28.85
N PRO A 607 -49.58 24.62 -28.38
CA PRO A 607 -49.79 25.97 -28.88
C PRO A 607 -48.52 26.84 -28.73
N ASN A 608 -48.14 27.57 -29.78
CA ASN A 608 -46.95 28.45 -29.83
C ASN A 608 -45.59 27.77 -29.68
N ALA A 609 -45.49 26.44 -29.85
CA ALA A 609 -44.19 25.76 -29.88
C ALA A 609 -43.30 26.27 -31.02
N LYS A 610 -42.04 26.59 -30.69
CA LYS A 610 -41.03 26.92 -31.71
C LYS A 610 -40.69 25.67 -32.53
N ARG A 611 -40.58 25.84 -33.84
CA ARG A 611 -40.08 24.81 -34.76
C ARG A 611 -38.62 24.46 -34.43
N PRO A 612 -38.16 23.23 -34.74
CA PRO A 612 -36.75 22.88 -34.61
C PRO A 612 -35.88 23.80 -35.47
N ALA A 613 -34.62 23.95 -35.08
CA ALA A 613 -33.66 24.78 -35.80
C ALA A 613 -33.54 24.36 -37.27
N GLU A 614 -33.26 25.33 -38.14
CA GLU A 614 -33.26 25.14 -39.59
C GLU A 614 -32.35 24.01 -40.06
N CYS A 615 -31.14 23.92 -39.51
CA CYS A 615 -30.18 22.88 -39.83
C CYS A 615 -30.74 21.44 -39.66
N TRP A 616 -31.59 21.19 -38.67
CA TRP A 616 -32.23 19.88 -38.48
C TRP A 616 -33.30 19.59 -39.54
N ARG A 617 -33.99 20.63 -40.01
CA ARG A 617 -34.95 20.51 -41.12
C ARG A 617 -34.23 20.24 -42.43
N GLN A 618 -33.14 20.97 -42.70
CA GLN A 618 -32.32 20.75 -43.88
C GLN A 618 -31.72 19.34 -43.92
N LEU A 619 -31.27 18.82 -42.77
CA LEU A 619 -30.81 17.44 -42.67
C LEU A 619 -31.91 16.41 -43.01
N LEU A 620 -33.15 16.63 -42.53
CA LEU A 620 -34.28 15.78 -42.91
C LEU A 620 -34.58 15.88 -44.42
N MET A 621 -34.56 17.08 -44.98
CA MET A 621 -34.80 17.30 -46.41
C MET A 621 -33.73 16.61 -47.27
N HIS A 622 -32.47 16.74 -46.89
CA HIS A 622 -31.35 16.02 -47.51
C HIS A 622 -31.58 14.50 -47.48
N LYS A 623 -31.95 13.95 -46.32
CA LYS A 623 -32.26 12.52 -46.16
C LYS A 623 -33.47 12.06 -46.98
N MET A 624 -34.44 12.93 -47.24
CA MET A 624 -35.57 12.64 -48.11
C MET A 624 -35.17 12.64 -49.59
N ARG A 625 -34.24 13.52 -50.01
CA ARG A 625 -33.76 13.62 -51.41
C ARG A 625 -32.80 12.52 -51.83
N GLN A 626 -32.06 11.95 -50.89
CA GLN A 626 -31.26 10.75 -51.13
C GLN A 626 -32.12 9.52 -51.47
N ARG A 627 -33.44 9.57 -51.28
CA ARG A 627 -34.34 8.44 -51.55
C ARG A 627 -34.62 8.31 -53.04
N SER A 628 -34.79 7.07 -53.49
CA SER A 628 -35.20 6.79 -54.87
C SER A 628 -36.52 7.49 -55.21
N PRO A 629 -36.75 7.89 -56.48
CA PRO A 629 -37.98 8.56 -56.90
C PRO A 629 -39.24 7.81 -56.45
N GLY A 630 -40.29 8.53 -56.04
CA GLY A 630 -41.53 7.93 -55.53
C GLY A 630 -41.56 7.64 -54.02
N LEU A 631 -40.79 8.40 -53.23
CA LEU A 631 -40.78 8.31 -51.76
C LEU A 631 -42.19 8.45 -51.17
N LEU A 632 -43.00 9.34 -51.72
CA LEU A 632 -44.36 9.61 -51.24
C LEU A 632 -45.26 8.37 -51.32
N GLU A 633 -45.23 7.69 -52.47
CA GLU A 633 -46.01 6.49 -52.73
C GLU A 633 -45.53 5.32 -51.88
N ARG A 634 -44.20 5.13 -51.75
CA ARG A 634 -43.63 4.05 -50.94
C ARG A 634 -43.88 4.23 -49.44
N VAL A 635 -43.70 5.44 -48.91
CA VAL A 635 -44.06 5.75 -47.51
C VAL A 635 -45.56 5.59 -47.31
N GLY A 636 -46.36 6.03 -48.30
CA GLY A 636 -47.78 5.74 -48.38
C GLY A 636 -48.03 4.26 -48.13
N ASP A 637 -47.58 3.38 -49.02
CA ASP A 637 -47.81 1.95 -48.94
C ASP A 637 -47.26 1.33 -47.64
N ALA A 638 -46.08 1.73 -47.18
CA ALA A 638 -45.42 1.23 -45.97
C ALA A 638 -46.14 1.57 -44.66
N LEU A 639 -46.86 2.70 -44.59
CA LEU A 639 -47.56 3.09 -43.37
C LEU A 639 -48.84 2.26 -43.17
N PRO A 640 -48.97 1.48 -42.08
CA PRO A 640 -50.02 0.47 -41.93
C PRO A 640 -51.41 1.06 -41.66
N THR A 641 -51.50 2.31 -41.16
CA THR A 641 -52.78 2.94 -40.83
C THR A 641 -52.93 4.30 -41.52
N SER A 642 -54.16 4.64 -41.87
CA SER A 642 -54.51 5.97 -42.40
C SER A 642 -54.18 7.09 -41.41
N LYS A 643 -54.22 6.80 -40.10
CA LYS A 643 -53.82 7.74 -39.04
C LYS A 643 -52.35 8.10 -39.13
N LEU A 644 -51.45 7.12 -39.20
CA LEU A 644 -50.00 7.36 -39.29
C LEU A 644 -49.62 8.16 -40.56
N TRP A 645 -50.33 7.93 -41.66
CA TRP A 645 -50.17 8.71 -42.89
C TRP A 645 -50.57 10.18 -42.69
N VAL A 646 -51.73 10.43 -42.07
CA VAL A 646 -52.18 11.79 -41.77
C VAL A 646 -51.24 12.49 -40.78
N ASP A 647 -50.77 11.77 -39.77
CA ASP A 647 -49.80 12.29 -38.80
C ASP A 647 -48.49 12.69 -39.50
N TRP A 648 -47.94 11.85 -40.38
CA TRP A 648 -46.74 12.19 -41.15
C TRP A 648 -46.93 13.41 -42.06
N LYS A 649 -48.08 13.51 -42.75
CA LYS A 649 -48.43 14.69 -43.54
C LYS A 649 -48.49 15.95 -42.67
N ASN A 650 -49.07 15.86 -41.47
CA ASN A 650 -49.15 16.97 -40.52
C ASN A 650 -47.77 17.36 -39.97
N TYR A 651 -46.88 16.40 -39.71
CA TYR A 651 -45.50 16.65 -39.30
C TYR A 651 -44.73 17.44 -40.36
N LEU A 652 -44.77 16.99 -41.61
CA LEU A 652 -44.11 17.72 -42.71
C LEU A 652 -44.69 19.12 -42.89
N ARG A 653 -46.02 19.26 -42.82
CA ARG A 653 -46.70 20.55 -42.93
C ARG A 653 -46.34 21.50 -41.79
N TRP A 654 -46.17 21.00 -40.56
CA TRP A 654 -45.72 21.80 -39.43
C TRP A 654 -44.24 22.22 -39.56
N LEU A 655 -43.38 21.34 -40.07
CA LEU A 655 -41.94 21.59 -40.25
C LEU A 655 -41.64 22.59 -41.38
N TYR A 656 -42.34 22.52 -42.51
CA TYR A 656 -42.03 23.28 -43.74
C TYR A 656 -43.13 24.24 -44.20
N GLU A 657 -44.19 24.40 -43.40
CA GLU A 657 -45.35 25.28 -43.64
C GLU A 657 -46.37 24.78 -44.68
N ASP A 658 -47.59 25.32 -44.57
CA ASP A 658 -48.79 24.89 -45.31
C ASP A 658 -48.68 24.90 -46.83
N ARG A 659 -47.75 25.69 -47.38
CA ARG A 659 -47.57 25.87 -48.84
C ARG A 659 -46.49 24.98 -49.43
N HIS A 660 -45.61 24.42 -48.60
CA HIS A 660 -44.35 23.83 -49.06
C HIS A 660 -44.05 22.53 -48.30
N LEU A 661 -44.65 21.41 -48.70
CA LEU A 661 -44.25 20.08 -48.20
C LEU A 661 -42.86 19.67 -48.70
N ASP A 662 -42.38 20.37 -49.74
CA ASP A 662 -41.04 20.33 -50.33
C ASP A 662 -40.73 21.75 -50.85
N PRO A 663 -40.10 22.62 -50.04
CA PRO A 663 -39.93 24.04 -50.35
C PRO A 663 -39.05 24.34 -51.56
N GLU A 664 -38.10 23.45 -51.89
CA GLU A 664 -37.17 23.68 -53.01
C GLU A 664 -37.49 22.78 -54.22
N GLY A 665 -38.48 21.90 -54.10
CA GLY A 665 -38.88 20.98 -55.16
C GLY A 665 -37.92 19.79 -55.34
N GLY A 666 -38.33 18.85 -56.19
CA GLY A 666 -37.54 17.66 -56.56
C GLY A 666 -38.03 16.33 -55.98
N LEU A 667 -38.77 16.34 -54.87
CA LEU A 667 -39.35 15.10 -54.31
C LEU A 667 -40.72 14.75 -54.93
N GLY A 668 -41.33 15.70 -55.64
CA GLY A 668 -42.65 15.54 -56.25
C GLY A 668 -43.78 15.54 -55.22
N PHE A 669 -43.59 16.20 -54.07
CA PHE A 669 -44.55 16.28 -52.97
C PHE A 669 -45.60 17.37 -53.24
N THR A 670 -46.55 17.09 -54.13
CA THR A 670 -47.63 18.04 -54.46
C THR A 670 -48.92 17.75 -53.67
N PRO A 671 -49.78 18.76 -53.41
CA PRO A 671 -51.07 18.54 -52.77
C PRO A 671 -51.92 17.48 -53.48
N GLU A 672 -51.90 17.44 -54.81
CA GLU A 672 -52.64 16.49 -55.65
C GLU A 672 -52.16 15.06 -55.40
N LYS A 673 -50.84 14.85 -55.35
CA LYS A 673 -50.25 13.53 -55.10
C LYS A 673 -50.49 13.06 -53.66
N PHE A 674 -50.36 13.95 -52.68
CA PHE A 674 -50.74 13.64 -51.30
C PHE A 674 -52.23 13.27 -51.21
N ASN A 675 -53.11 13.97 -51.91
CA ASN A 675 -54.54 13.67 -51.93
C ASN A 675 -54.82 12.32 -52.62
N ALA A 676 -54.13 12.00 -53.72
CA ALA A 676 -54.26 10.71 -54.41
C ALA A 676 -53.91 9.52 -53.50
N VAL A 677 -52.77 9.59 -52.78
CA VAL A 677 -52.37 8.56 -51.82
C VAL A 677 -53.32 8.51 -50.61
N THR A 678 -53.78 9.68 -50.14
CA THR A 678 -54.77 9.77 -49.04
C THR A 678 -56.09 9.09 -49.40
N VAL A 679 -56.63 9.33 -50.60
CA VAL A 679 -57.85 8.69 -51.11
C VAL A 679 -57.67 7.17 -51.23
N ARG A 680 -56.51 6.71 -51.73
CA ARG A 680 -56.18 5.27 -51.79
C ARG A 680 -56.18 4.64 -50.39
N LYS A 681 -55.55 5.27 -49.39
CA LYS A 681 -55.50 4.78 -48.00
C LYS A 681 -56.85 4.82 -47.29
N MET A 682 -57.65 5.86 -47.51
CA MET A 682 -59.01 5.93 -46.94
C MET A 682 -59.98 4.96 -47.61
N GLY A 683 -59.81 4.68 -48.91
CA GLY A 683 -60.57 3.65 -49.63
C GLY A 683 -60.31 2.24 -49.11
N ILE A 684 -59.05 1.90 -48.83
CA ILE A 684 -58.64 0.61 -48.22
C ILE A 684 -59.16 0.50 -46.77
N GLY A 685 -59.18 1.60 -46.01
CA GLY A 685 -59.76 1.59 -44.65
C GLY A 685 -61.27 1.33 -44.63
N ARG A 686 -62.01 1.77 -45.66
CA ARG A 686 -63.46 1.51 -45.78
C ARG A 686 -63.78 0.09 -46.25
N SER A 687 -62.95 -0.54 -47.08
CA SER A 687 -63.16 -1.93 -47.49
C SER A 687 -62.86 -2.93 -46.35
N VAL A 688 -61.84 -2.66 -45.52
CA VAL A 688 -61.51 -3.51 -44.34
C VAL A 688 -62.52 -3.32 -43.19
N SER A 689 -63.13 -2.13 -43.06
CA SER A 689 -64.21 -1.87 -42.10
C SER A 689 -65.57 -2.44 -42.51
N MET A 690 -65.79 -2.75 -43.80
CA MET A 690 -67.01 -3.44 -44.25
C MET A 690 -66.89 -4.97 -44.18
N SER A 691 -65.69 -5.54 -44.28
CA SER A 691 -65.49 -6.99 -44.14
C SER A 691 -65.51 -7.49 -42.69
N THR A 692 -65.46 -6.60 -41.70
CA THR A 692 -65.39 -6.96 -40.26
C THR A 692 -66.72 -6.85 -39.51
N ASN A 693 -67.81 -6.42 -40.17
CA ASN A 693 -69.16 -6.39 -39.58
C ASN A 693 -70.03 -7.61 -39.91
N SER A 694 -69.48 -8.66 -40.54
CA SER A 694 -70.14 -9.93 -40.77
C SER A 694 -69.43 -11.08 -40.06
N THR A 695 -69.38 -11.03 -38.73
CA THR A 695 -69.36 -12.21 -37.83
C THR A 695 -69.46 -11.70 -36.40
N GLY A 696 -70.69 -11.58 -35.93
CA GLY A 696 -70.98 -11.39 -34.52
C GLY A 696 -70.80 -12.67 -33.72
N SER A 697 -70.64 -12.46 -32.42
CA SER A 697 -71.09 -13.33 -31.32
C SER A 697 -70.18 -14.50 -30.88
N SER A 698 -69.34 -14.24 -29.87
CA SER A 698 -69.54 -14.68 -28.47
C SER A 698 -68.24 -14.39 -27.68
N GLY A 699 -68.28 -13.48 -26.70
CA GLY A 699 -68.30 -13.78 -25.26
C GLY A 699 -66.89 -14.14 -24.75
N GLY A 700 -66.22 -13.48 -23.80
CA GLY A 700 -66.61 -12.59 -22.71
C GLY A 700 -65.76 -12.98 -21.49
N TYR A 701 -65.05 -12.00 -20.89
CA TYR A 701 -64.36 -12.04 -19.57
C TYR A 701 -63.12 -12.97 -19.43
N SER A 702 -62.01 -12.66 -18.73
CA SER A 702 -61.54 -11.50 -17.95
C SER A 702 -60.10 -11.77 -17.40
N TYR A 703 -59.46 -10.70 -16.88
CA TYR A 703 -58.20 -10.59 -16.09
C TYR A 703 -56.88 -10.60 -16.89
N LEU A 704 -56.11 -9.51 -17.07
CA LEU A 704 -55.59 -8.40 -16.23
C LEU A 704 -54.62 -8.80 -15.09
N GLY A 705 -53.38 -8.30 -15.23
CA GLY A 705 -52.35 -8.06 -14.21
C GLY A 705 -51.06 -7.64 -14.92
N ARG A 706 -50.73 -6.35 -15.17
CA ARG A 706 -50.09 -5.38 -14.23
C ARG A 706 -48.85 -5.99 -13.53
N ASP A 707 -47.66 -5.37 -13.55
CA ASP A 707 -47.41 -4.01 -13.08
C ASP A 707 -46.12 -3.35 -13.61
N PHE A 708 -46.19 -2.02 -13.67
CA PHE A 708 -45.09 -1.08 -13.52
C PHE A 708 -44.64 -1.05 -12.06
N GLY A 709 -43.32 -1.00 -11.81
CA GLY A 709 -42.74 -0.57 -10.55
C GLY A 709 -41.58 0.39 -10.81
N ARG A 710 -41.73 1.64 -10.38
CA ARG A 710 -40.64 2.59 -10.17
C ARG A 710 -39.84 2.15 -8.94
N ASP A 711 -38.52 2.23 -9.04
CA ASP A 711 -37.65 3.05 -8.19
C ASP A 711 -36.55 3.65 -9.07
#